data_AF-A0A9P6QR25-F1
#
_entry.id   AF-A0A9P6QR25-F1
#
_cell.length_a   1.000
_cell.length_b   1.000
_cell.length_c   1.000
_cell.angle_alpha   90.00
_cell.angle_beta   90.00
_cell.angle_gamma   90.00
#
_symmetry.space_group_name_H-M   'P 1'
#
loop_
_entity.id
_entity.type
_entity.pdbx_description
1 polymer ?
#
loop_
_entity_poly.entity_id
_entity_poly.type
_entity_poly.pdbx_seq_one_letter_code
_entity_poly.pdbx_strand_id
1 'polypeptide(L)'
;MDTELRNRKAAGDDQQDSSASTGLSSANKHHHHQPSSSTTLSPDPALTSGFGVDHEKNGSGHSRVPSDDLTRFPLGRKLTETQKESLVKESAETAYGKTPNGTIFRVPVTKDMVTEIFDMSKRKSVFDIITLVVMGVQVVLFLTLSTSIKKWLFLILFVFWRAGYNAGLGYLLKMQSNRRGLVALAREKGIFDKNRGSPWYDWLKEELTCKMESDYDFETAPIEFNTWLLYRQLVDLILMNDFTTYICFALSWLTVPESAGIFSNLLRWIGGFILVFFNIWVKLDAHRVVKDFAWYWGDFFFLIEQSLTFDGVFEMAPHPMYSVGYAGYYGISLMTASYMVLFISLFAHAAQFAFLTLVENPHIDKTYNPPLVHKKRTAVLSEQALNAISASTSMVTSSGSISDSRTSTDMDHTATLVPCGSKDMYSTYFRRDLIVFKNFDIFRSTDIFVALIIIYATVVPLLISNMGASFITFMIVLQALFWRIFHSYVLGTVLRMQSINKFYTKHFIKHGGTVQDAFQSWKSIFNLSNSMTYATFFLAAFKMYSIPDDWTYGTVLLRHVLGFALIALHIWASVSVFEVLGDFGWFYGDFFIEESSSGLFYTGIYRFVNNPEKVMGHAAFWGMTLICNSWSIFILAMFSQISNFLFLHYVESPHMRKIYGDKVRKDAGVVKTVKAATTLPQKLQEEVSKFRGKLEETPEIQDVLKRTRVVSGRAQEFVEGTTGLVQSVAPKIQEIVSNSKTLLENSKDRLFVVRTWDDMGVYDMSQYSVKQETDKPVTLNASGIPTFQLGEKLTISWTAPLNHGTKDWIGIYKMSSNQTHKVTNVASHGRYLFVIRDRGLEGGQDPGLDGDHAGLGDGDVSEEEVVWVDEQEICRGQVVFSGDKLPWFQGTFEVRYHHHDRYNVMAYTTPFEITLPNYEDSKEISVGSISQALLPYVQRCFNEDEDTMPCTADEKFIMINQQIAQRIVKGIHLMYGIEFAWEVVAVDMSCLHLALRIATARRALAPFTASTPSLSPDGHSPPPQFLPTLEELEASSAAVDATAVPAAVSEPGEQQKSDVAK
;
A
#
# COMPACT_ATOMS: atom_id res chain seq x y z
N MET A 1 16.71 6.64 2.50
CA MET A 1 16.79 8.11 2.73
C MET A 1 18.21 8.54 3.07
N ASP A 2 18.88 7.90 4.05
CA ASP A 2 20.25 8.28 4.45
C ASP A 2 21.31 8.18 3.35
N THR A 3 21.15 7.25 2.40
CA THR A 3 22.04 7.10 1.23
C THR A 3 22.03 8.32 0.31
N GLU A 4 20.93 9.06 0.24
CA GLU A 4 20.79 10.21 -0.66
C GLU A 4 21.40 11.49 -0.08
N LEU A 5 21.40 11.61 1.26
CA LEU A 5 22.06 12.70 1.99
C LEU A 5 23.60 12.58 1.94
N ARG A 6 24.14 11.36 1.91
CA ARG A 6 25.60 11.14 1.83
C ARG A 6 26.19 11.62 0.50
N ASN A 7 25.49 11.42 -0.62
CA ASN A 7 25.97 11.77 -1.96
C ASN A 7 25.92 13.28 -2.26
N ARG A 8 25.11 14.08 -1.55
CA ARG A 8 25.07 15.54 -1.74
C ARG A 8 26.23 16.30 -1.09
N LYS A 9 26.99 15.67 -0.18
CA LYS A 9 28.09 16.32 0.55
C LYS A 9 29.46 16.25 -0.16
N ALA A 10 29.52 15.63 -1.34
CA ALA A 10 30.77 15.38 -2.09
C ALA A 10 30.86 16.14 -3.43
N ALA A 11 29.92 17.05 -3.73
CA ALA A 11 29.80 17.72 -5.03
C ALA A 11 29.44 19.21 -4.91
N GLY A 12 29.98 19.89 -3.89
CA GLY A 12 29.58 21.25 -3.54
C GLY A 12 30.65 22.04 -2.80
N ASP A 13 31.83 22.17 -3.41
CA ASP A 13 32.84 23.20 -3.12
C ASP A 13 33.58 23.51 -4.43
N ASP A 14 33.12 24.54 -5.15
CA ASP A 14 33.87 25.30 -6.16
C ASP A 14 32.94 26.36 -6.80
N GLN A 15 32.72 27.47 -6.08
CA GLN A 15 32.18 28.70 -6.66
C GLN A 15 32.72 29.92 -5.92
N GLN A 16 33.60 30.67 -6.57
CA GLN A 16 33.93 32.03 -6.17
C GLN A 16 34.06 32.93 -7.41
N ASP A 17 33.26 33.99 -7.39
CA ASP A 17 33.34 35.26 -8.11
C ASP A 17 33.68 35.29 -9.62
N SER A 18 32.76 35.83 -10.43
CA SER A 18 32.89 37.25 -10.82
C SER A 18 31.74 37.76 -11.70
N SER A 19 31.51 39.07 -11.64
CA SER A 19 30.45 39.79 -12.33
C SER A 19 30.92 40.57 -13.56
N ALA A 20 30.10 40.55 -14.60
CA ALA A 20 29.84 41.64 -15.56
C ALA A 20 30.92 42.13 -16.57
N SER A 21 30.39 42.46 -17.76
CA SER A 21 30.78 43.51 -18.71
C SER A 21 31.71 43.21 -19.92
N THR A 22 31.09 43.40 -21.11
CA THR A 22 31.60 44.11 -22.33
C THR A 22 32.94 43.78 -23.00
N GLY A 23 32.93 43.58 -24.33
CA GLY A 23 33.93 44.24 -25.21
C GLY A 23 34.55 43.45 -26.39
N LEU A 24 34.00 43.65 -27.60
CA LEU A 24 34.65 43.75 -28.93
C LEU A 24 35.92 42.93 -29.36
N SER A 25 35.74 42.20 -30.47
CA SER A 25 36.44 42.39 -31.78
C SER A 25 37.73 41.63 -32.19
N SER A 26 37.70 41.13 -33.45
CA SER A 26 38.81 40.83 -34.40
C SER A 26 39.75 39.62 -34.13
N ALA A 27 40.41 38.96 -35.12
CA ALA A 27 40.17 38.77 -36.57
C ALA A 27 41.14 37.68 -37.15
N ASN A 28 40.85 37.17 -38.36
CA ASN A 28 41.67 36.31 -39.27
C ASN A 28 42.04 34.88 -38.78
N LYS A 29 41.92 33.77 -39.55
CA LYS A 29 42.28 33.38 -40.96
C LYS A 29 43.78 33.28 -41.25
N HIS A 30 44.32 32.06 -41.42
CA HIS A 30 44.62 31.50 -42.76
C HIS A 30 45.05 29.99 -42.77
N HIS A 31 45.21 29.48 -43.99
CA HIS A 31 45.19 28.09 -44.49
C HIS A 31 46.51 27.27 -44.47
N HIS A 32 46.35 25.93 -44.68
CA HIS A 32 47.24 24.95 -45.35
C HIS A 32 48.64 24.64 -44.75
N HIS A 33 49.09 23.38 -44.62
CA HIS A 33 49.30 22.43 -45.73
C HIS A 33 49.37 20.93 -45.30
N GLN A 34 49.13 20.03 -46.26
CA GLN A 34 49.50 18.60 -46.26
C GLN A 34 50.99 18.43 -46.68
N PRO A 35 51.70 17.30 -46.42
CA PRO A 35 51.48 16.07 -47.21
C PRO A 35 51.71 14.74 -46.44
N SER A 36 51.76 13.63 -47.20
CA SER A 36 51.73 12.23 -46.76
C SER A 36 53.00 11.41 -47.13
N SER A 37 53.07 10.18 -46.61
CA SER A 37 53.56 8.92 -47.25
C SER A 37 54.77 8.15 -46.64
N SER A 38 54.52 6.86 -46.36
CA SER A 38 55.42 5.66 -46.45
C SER A 38 56.76 5.60 -45.63
N THR A 39 57.33 4.44 -45.24
CA THR A 39 57.27 3.07 -45.79
C THR A 39 57.61 1.96 -44.75
N THR A 40 57.19 0.74 -45.06
CA THR A 40 57.41 -0.62 -44.46
C THR A 40 58.76 -1.01 -43.82
N LEU A 41 58.74 -1.91 -42.80
CA LEU A 41 59.23 -3.33 -42.86
C LEU A 41 59.18 -4.08 -41.49
N SER A 42 59.00 -5.41 -41.54
CA SER A 42 59.08 -6.42 -40.44
C SER A 42 60.35 -7.31 -40.66
N PRO A 43 60.70 -8.39 -39.88
CA PRO A 43 59.97 -9.10 -38.79
C PRO A 43 60.82 -9.62 -37.56
N ASP A 44 60.12 -10.22 -36.58
CA ASP A 44 60.38 -11.36 -35.64
C ASP A 44 61.82 -11.80 -35.22
N PRO A 45 62.05 -12.26 -33.95
CA PRO A 45 61.88 -13.71 -33.64
C PRO A 45 61.48 -14.18 -32.20
N ALA A 46 60.82 -15.33 -32.22
CA ALA A 46 60.57 -16.46 -31.30
C ALA A 46 61.38 -16.79 -29.99
N LEU A 47 60.61 -17.28 -28.98
CA LEU A 47 60.75 -18.53 -28.15
C LEU A 47 61.81 -18.81 -27.04
N THR A 48 61.40 -19.73 -26.13
CA THR A 48 62.13 -20.55 -25.10
C THR A 48 62.43 -19.94 -23.71
N SER A 49 62.63 -20.68 -22.59
CA SER A 49 62.00 -21.92 -22.01
C SER A 49 62.64 -22.30 -20.63
N GLY A 50 61.91 -22.96 -19.72
CA GLY A 50 62.43 -23.74 -18.57
C GLY A 50 61.86 -23.32 -17.19
N PHE A 51 61.42 -24.14 -16.22
CA PHE A 51 61.67 -25.51 -15.67
C PHE A 51 62.42 -25.51 -14.31
N GLY A 52 61.84 -26.18 -13.29
CA GLY A 52 62.52 -26.62 -12.04
C GLY A 52 62.15 -25.88 -10.73
N VAL A 53 62.07 -26.46 -9.51
CA VAL A 53 61.45 -27.70 -8.94
C VAL A 53 61.81 -27.79 -7.42
N ASP A 54 60.86 -28.21 -6.55
CA ASP A 54 60.93 -28.68 -5.13
C ASP A 54 61.62 -27.83 -4.02
N HIS A 55 61.17 -27.75 -2.74
CA HIS A 55 60.96 -28.84 -1.75
C HIS A 55 60.10 -28.44 -0.50
N GLU A 56 60.06 -29.33 0.51
CA GLU A 56 58.98 -29.55 1.51
C GLU A 56 59.10 -28.94 2.95
N LYS A 57 57.91 -28.83 3.61
CA LYS A 57 57.52 -29.27 5.00
C LYS A 57 57.70 -28.44 6.30
N ASN A 58 56.55 -28.36 7.01
CA ASN A 58 56.26 -28.49 8.46
C ASN A 58 56.51 -27.33 9.47
N GLY A 59 55.47 -27.02 10.29
CA GLY A 59 55.66 -26.56 11.68
C GLY A 59 54.67 -25.54 12.30
N SER A 60 53.47 -25.99 12.73
CA SER A 60 52.64 -25.50 13.87
C SER A 60 52.68 -24.04 14.40
N GLY A 61 51.49 -23.45 14.65
CA GLY A 61 51.21 -22.76 15.93
C GLY A 61 50.71 -21.30 15.94
N HIS A 62 49.40 -21.13 16.18
CA HIS A 62 48.69 -19.96 16.74
C HIS A 62 48.77 -18.55 16.10
N SER A 63 47.58 -18.12 15.65
CA SER A 63 46.92 -16.83 15.93
C SER A 63 47.72 -15.52 15.87
N ARG A 64 47.59 -14.81 14.74
CA ARG A 64 47.24 -13.37 14.70
C ARG A 64 46.76 -12.97 13.31
N VAL A 65 45.70 -12.16 13.27
CA VAL A 65 45.25 -11.46 12.06
C VAL A 65 46.19 -10.27 11.80
N PRO A 66 46.76 -10.10 10.60
CA PRO A 66 47.26 -8.83 10.11
C PRO A 66 46.21 -8.21 9.19
N SER A 67 45.62 -7.10 9.63
CA SER A 67 44.99 -6.11 8.76
C SER A 67 46.03 -5.42 7.87
N ASP A 68 45.58 -4.88 6.74
CA ASP A 68 46.28 -3.95 5.86
C ASP A 68 47.62 -4.39 5.24
N ASP A 69 47.54 -4.98 4.04
CA ASP A 69 48.62 -4.84 3.05
C ASP A 69 48.08 -4.85 1.61
N LEU A 70 47.37 -3.78 1.23
CA LEU A 70 46.82 -3.59 -0.14
C LEU A 70 46.88 -2.13 -0.63
N THR A 71 47.94 -1.39 -0.30
CA THR A 71 48.16 0.00 -0.75
C THR A 71 49.58 0.28 -1.26
N ARG A 72 50.05 -0.48 -2.25
CA ARG A 72 51.19 -0.08 -3.12
C ARG A 72 50.96 -0.38 -4.61
N PHE A 73 50.06 0.39 -5.23
CA PHE A 73 50.19 0.65 -6.67
C PHE A 73 51.29 1.71 -6.90
N PRO A 74 52.19 1.53 -7.88
CA PRO A 74 53.23 2.53 -8.16
C PRO A 74 52.61 3.81 -8.73
N LEU A 75 52.73 4.89 -7.97
CA LEU A 75 52.27 6.22 -8.36
C LEU A 75 53.03 6.69 -9.62
N GLY A 76 52.32 7.07 -10.70
CA GLY A 76 52.97 7.80 -11.81
C GLY A 76 52.50 7.56 -13.24
N ARG A 77 51.54 6.66 -13.53
CA ARG A 77 51.02 6.48 -14.89
C ARG A 77 49.56 6.92 -14.99
N LYS A 78 49.30 8.02 -15.73
CA LYS A 78 47.93 8.40 -16.11
C LYS A 78 47.37 7.31 -17.03
N LEU A 79 46.28 6.67 -16.60
CA LEU A 79 45.49 5.76 -17.44
C LEU A 79 45.01 6.53 -18.69
N THR A 80 45.19 5.95 -19.87
CA THR A 80 44.66 6.52 -21.12
C THR A 80 43.14 6.53 -21.11
N GLU A 81 42.50 7.37 -21.92
CA GLU A 81 41.04 7.40 -22.06
C GLU A 81 40.47 6.00 -22.34
N THR A 82 41.09 5.25 -23.26
CA THR A 82 40.72 3.85 -23.55
C THR A 82 40.93 2.87 -22.39
N GLN A 83 41.91 3.11 -21.50
CA GLN A 83 42.10 2.29 -20.29
C GLN A 83 41.12 2.68 -19.17
N LYS A 84 40.69 3.95 -19.12
CA LYS A 84 39.61 4.38 -18.24
C LYS A 84 38.28 3.84 -18.74
N GLU A 85 38.01 3.91 -20.04
CA GLU A 85 36.82 3.30 -20.65
C GLU A 85 36.82 1.78 -20.46
N SER A 86 37.97 1.09 -20.61
CA SER A 86 38.03 -0.35 -20.35
C SER A 86 37.84 -0.67 -18.87
N LEU A 87 38.45 0.06 -17.94
CA LEU A 87 38.25 -0.15 -16.50
C LEU A 87 36.83 0.23 -16.03
N VAL A 88 36.24 1.29 -16.59
CA VAL A 88 34.84 1.65 -16.33
C VAL A 88 33.91 0.56 -16.87
N LYS A 89 34.17 0.06 -18.07
CA LYS A 89 33.40 -1.04 -18.68
C LYS A 89 33.55 -2.35 -17.90
N GLU A 90 34.76 -2.72 -17.49
CA GLU A 90 35.07 -3.90 -16.67
C GLU A 90 34.47 -3.78 -15.25
N SER A 91 34.45 -2.57 -14.67
CA SER A 91 33.75 -2.30 -13.40
C SER A 91 32.22 -2.25 -13.53
N ALA A 92 31.69 -1.99 -14.73
CA ALA A 92 30.26 -2.04 -15.02
C ALA A 92 29.78 -3.44 -15.43
N GLU A 93 30.67 -4.30 -15.91
CA GLU A 93 30.43 -5.71 -16.27
C GLU A 93 30.58 -6.66 -15.05
N THR A 94 31.19 -6.22 -13.95
CA THR A 94 31.38 -7.03 -12.73
C THR A 94 30.28 -6.83 -11.69
N ALA A 95 29.10 -7.41 -11.95
CA ALA A 95 28.01 -7.47 -10.98
C ALA A 95 28.33 -8.42 -9.80
N TYR A 96 28.12 -7.96 -8.56
CA TYR A 96 28.26 -8.78 -7.36
C TYR A 96 26.89 -9.23 -6.85
N GLY A 97 26.77 -10.54 -6.63
CA GLY A 97 25.57 -11.21 -6.12
C GLY A 97 25.74 -11.59 -4.66
N LYS A 98 24.64 -11.60 -3.91
CA LYS A 98 24.57 -11.95 -2.50
C LYS A 98 23.51 -13.02 -2.28
N THR A 99 23.95 -14.19 -1.80
CA THR A 99 23.06 -15.30 -1.44
C THR A 99 22.26 -14.97 -0.16
N PRO A 100 21.16 -15.70 0.13
CA PRO A 100 20.40 -15.53 1.37
C PRO A 100 21.23 -15.73 2.65
N ASN A 101 22.30 -16.53 2.58
CA ASN A 101 23.24 -16.77 3.67
C ASN A 101 24.29 -15.64 3.85
N GLY A 102 24.24 -14.59 3.03
CA GLY A 102 25.15 -13.46 3.08
C GLY A 102 26.45 -13.64 2.29
N THR A 103 26.73 -14.82 1.73
CA THR A 103 27.89 -15.05 0.87
C THR A 103 27.79 -14.20 -0.40
N ILE A 104 28.83 -13.41 -0.65
CA ILE A 104 28.97 -12.56 -1.84
C ILE A 104 29.78 -13.34 -2.89
N PHE A 105 29.36 -13.26 -4.15
CA PHE A 105 30.04 -13.89 -5.29
C PHE A 105 29.99 -12.95 -6.51
N ARG A 106 30.94 -13.10 -7.45
CA ARG A 106 30.85 -12.46 -8.77
C ARG A 106 29.79 -13.18 -9.58
N VAL A 107 28.82 -12.45 -10.13
CA VAL A 107 27.80 -13.02 -11.01
C VAL A 107 28.39 -13.20 -12.41
N PRO A 108 28.43 -14.42 -12.97
CA PRO A 108 28.86 -14.65 -14.35
C PRO A 108 27.95 -13.96 -15.36
N VAL A 109 28.51 -13.55 -16.49
CA VAL A 109 27.77 -12.86 -17.55
C VAL A 109 26.88 -13.85 -18.31
N THR A 110 25.59 -13.54 -18.39
CA THR A 110 24.60 -14.33 -19.15
C THR A 110 24.14 -13.58 -20.41
N LYS A 111 23.52 -14.30 -21.35
CA LYS A 111 23.09 -13.76 -22.65
C LYS A 111 21.57 -13.77 -22.81
N ASP A 112 21.08 -12.75 -23.51
CA ASP A 112 19.69 -12.64 -23.98
C ASP A 112 19.24 -13.92 -24.72
N MET A 113 18.16 -14.55 -24.24
CA MET A 113 17.62 -15.81 -24.78
C MET A 113 17.34 -15.80 -26.28
N VAL A 114 16.87 -14.69 -26.86
CA VAL A 114 16.63 -14.61 -28.32
C VAL A 114 17.94 -14.78 -29.08
N THR A 115 19.01 -14.14 -28.60
CA THR A 115 20.35 -14.28 -29.19
C THR A 115 20.89 -15.69 -28.96
N GLU A 116 20.72 -16.23 -27.75
CA GLU A 116 21.20 -17.57 -27.40
C GLU A 116 20.53 -18.68 -28.21
N ILE A 117 19.20 -18.64 -28.38
CA ILE A 117 18.42 -19.65 -29.11
C ILE A 117 18.65 -19.55 -30.62
N PHE A 118 18.65 -18.35 -31.21
CA PHE A 118 18.70 -18.20 -32.67
C PHE A 118 20.11 -18.02 -33.29
N ASP A 119 21.17 -17.76 -32.50
CA ASP A 119 22.54 -17.69 -33.03
C ASP A 119 23.06 -19.10 -33.40
N MET A 120 23.01 -19.43 -34.69
CA MET A 120 23.47 -20.72 -35.24
C MET A 120 24.99 -20.92 -35.17
N SER A 121 25.78 -19.91 -34.80
CA SER A 121 27.25 -19.98 -34.71
C SER A 121 27.76 -20.73 -33.47
N LYS A 122 26.92 -20.86 -32.43
CA LYS A 122 27.29 -21.46 -31.14
C LYS A 122 26.71 -22.87 -30.96
N ARG A 123 27.41 -23.71 -30.19
CA ARG A 123 26.90 -25.01 -29.72
C ARG A 123 25.65 -24.79 -28.88
N LYS A 124 24.61 -25.59 -29.14
CA LYS A 124 23.31 -25.55 -28.45
C LYS A 124 23.28 -26.57 -27.32
N SER A 125 22.66 -26.21 -26.20
CA SER A 125 22.30 -27.16 -25.15
C SER A 125 21.17 -28.08 -25.64
N VAL A 126 21.04 -29.27 -25.06
CA VAL A 126 19.87 -30.15 -25.25
C VAL A 126 18.58 -29.42 -24.89
N PHE A 127 18.58 -28.49 -23.93
CA PHE A 127 17.41 -27.66 -23.61
C PHE A 127 17.01 -26.70 -24.75
N ASP A 128 17.97 -26.11 -25.46
CA ASP A 128 17.71 -25.28 -26.65
C ASP A 128 17.16 -26.12 -27.80
N ILE A 129 17.74 -27.30 -28.01
CA ILE A 129 17.34 -28.24 -29.07
C ILE A 129 15.90 -28.71 -28.80
N ILE A 130 15.55 -29.07 -27.57
CA ILE A 130 14.17 -29.42 -27.18
C ILE A 130 13.23 -28.24 -27.47
N THR A 131 13.60 -27.02 -27.06
CA THR A 131 12.78 -25.82 -27.28
C THR A 131 12.53 -25.57 -28.77
N LEU A 132 13.59 -25.58 -29.59
CA LEU A 132 13.52 -25.42 -31.05
C LEU A 132 12.74 -26.54 -31.74
N VAL A 133 12.88 -27.79 -31.30
CA VAL A 133 12.13 -28.94 -31.85
C VAL A 133 10.64 -28.82 -31.53
N VAL A 134 10.28 -28.47 -30.29
CA VAL A 134 8.87 -28.29 -29.90
C VAL A 134 8.21 -27.13 -30.66
N MET A 135 8.91 -26.00 -30.81
CA MET A 135 8.46 -24.88 -31.65
C MET A 135 8.33 -25.30 -33.13
N GLY A 136 9.33 -26.02 -33.66
CA GLY A 136 9.33 -26.51 -35.05
C GLY A 136 8.17 -27.45 -35.33
N VAL A 137 7.88 -28.39 -34.42
CA VAL A 137 6.72 -29.28 -34.49
C VAL A 137 5.41 -28.48 -34.47
N GLN A 138 5.29 -27.46 -33.62
CA GLN A 138 4.11 -26.58 -33.62
C GLN A 138 3.93 -25.87 -34.96
N VAL A 139 4.99 -25.30 -35.56
CA VAL A 139 4.91 -24.65 -36.87
C VAL A 139 4.55 -25.66 -37.97
N VAL A 140 5.12 -26.87 -37.96
CA VAL A 140 4.77 -27.94 -38.93
C VAL A 140 3.30 -28.35 -38.78
N LEU A 141 2.78 -28.51 -37.56
CA LEU A 141 1.36 -28.78 -37.30
C LEU A 141 0.47 -27.61 -37.77
N PHE A 142 0.91 -26.37 -37.57
CA PHE A 142 0.21 -25.19 -38.07
C PHE A 142 0.15 -25.14 -39.59
N LEU A 143 1.16 -25.63 -40.31
CA LEU A 143 1.13 -25.69 -41.77
C LEU A 143 0.29 -26.87 -42.27
N THR A 144 0.47 -28.07 -41.70
CA THR A 144 -0.06 -29.35 -42.24
C THR A 144 -1.51 -29.67 -41.91
N LEU A 145 -2.05 -29.22 -40.77
CA LEU A 145 -3.41 -29.59 -40.33
C LEU A 145 -4.52 -28.91 -41.17
N SER A 146 -5.79 -29.23 -40.89
CA SER A 146 -6.94 -28.48 -41.42
C SER A 146 -7.31 -27.30 -40.52
N THR A 147 -7.92 -26.24 -41.08
CA THR A 147 -8.23 -24.99 -40.36
C THR A 147 -9.06 -25.21 -39.10
N SER A 148 -10.06 -26.10 -39.14
CA SER A 148 -10.90 -26.41 -37.98
C SER A 148 -10.11 -27.05 -36.83
N ILE A 149 -9.14 -27.91 -37.15
CA ILE A 149 -8.28 -28.53 -36.13
C ILE A 149 -7.28 -27.50 -35.57
N LYS A 150 -6.64 -26.69 -36.43
CA LYS A 150 -5.71 -25.63 -36.00
C LYS A 150 -6.34 -24.70 -34.96
N LYS A 151 -7.56 -24.21 -35.23
CA LYS A 151 -8.27 -23.25 -34.39
C LYS A 151 -8.43 -23.70 -32.93
N TRP A 152 -8.72 -24.97 -32.71
CA TRP A 152 -8.92 -25.55 -31.37
C TRP A 152 -7.62 -26.09 -30.77
N LEU A 153 -6.77 -26.73 -31.57
CA LEU A 153 -5.48 -27.24 -31.11
C LEU A 153 -4.59 -26.11 -30.59
N PHE A 154 -4.41 -25.02 -31.35
CA PHE A 154 -3.56 -23.91 -30.91
C PHE A 154 -4.18 -23.09 -29.79
N LEU A 155 -5.52 -23.09 -29.64
CA LEU A 155 -6.17 -22.54 -28.45
C LEU A 155 -5.81 -23.34 -27.20
N ILE A 156 -5.94 -24.67 -27.26
CA ILE A 156 -5.61 -25.56 -26.13
C ILE A 156 -4.11 -25.48 -25.79
N LEU A 157 -3.24 -25.53 -26.80
CA LEU A 157 -1.80 -25.40 -26.61
C LEU A 157 -1.42 -24.03 -26.03
N PHE A 158 -2.00 -22.93 -26.53
CA PHE A 158 -1.75 -21.61 -25.96
C PHE A 158 -2.21 -21.53 -24.50
N VAL A 159 -3.41 -22.00 -24.17
CA VAL A 159 -3.91 -22.02 -22.78
C VAL A 159 -3.02 -22.89 -21.88
N PHE A 160 -2.51 -24.02 -22.38
CA PHE A 160 -1.54 -24.85 -21.66
C PHE A 160 -0.23 -24.12 -21.36
N TRP A 161 0.43 -23.54 -22.37
CA TRP A 161 1.68 -22.80 -22.16
C TRP A 161 1.48 -21.54 -21.32
N ARG A 162 0.35 -20.85 -21.49
CA ARG A 162 -0.05 -19.70 -20.68
C ARG A 162 -0.27 -20.06 -19.22
N ALA A 163 -0.91 -21.20 -18.95
CA ALA A 163 -1.04 -21.73 -17.59
C ALA A 163 0.32 -22.16 -17.03
N GLY A 164 1.18 -22.79 -17.83
CA GLY A 164 2.57 -23.09 -17.45
C GLY A 164 3.36 -21.83 -17.07
N TYR A 165 3.18 -20.75 -17.84
CA TYR A 165 3.84 -19.46 -17.62
C TYR A 165 3.32 -18.73 -16.37
N ASN A 166 2.01 -18.49 -16.25
CA ASN A 166 1.49 -17.68 -15.14
C ASN A 166 1.18 -18.48 -13.87
N ALA A 167 0.73 -19.74 -13.96
CA ALA A 167 0.42 -20.58 -12.80
C ALA A 167 1.56 -21.55 -12.44
N GLY A 168 2.19 -22.18 -13.45
CA GLY A 168 3.29 -23.13 -13.25
C GLY A 168 4.54 -22.47 -12.67
N LEU A 169 5.16 -21.54 -13.41
CA LEU A 169 6.29 -20.75 -12.90
C LEU A 169 5.89 -19.96 -11.64
N GLY A 170 4.67 -19.41 -11.59
CA GLY A 170 4.14 -18.72 -10.42
C GLY A 170 4.13 -19.57 -9.14
N TYR A 171 3.76 -20.85 -9.25
CA TYR A 171 3.83 -21.80 -8.13
C TYR A 171 5.28 -22.09 -7.71
N LEU A 172 6.18 -22.35 -8.67
CA LEU A 172 7.60 -22.62 -8.40
C LEU A 172 8.29 -21.41 -7.74
N LEU A 173 8.04 -20.20 -8.24
CA LEU A 173 8.52 -18.95 -7.66
C LEU A 173 7.94 -18.68 -6.28
N LYS A 174 6.64 -18.91 -6.05
CA LYS A 174 6.02 -18.76 -4.73
C LYS A 174 6.59 -19.75 -3.71
N MET A 175 6.84 -21.00 -4.12
CA MET A 175 7.52 -22.01 -3.31
C MET A 175 8.97 -21.61 -2.99
N GLN A 176 9.67 -21.03 -3.96
CA GLN A 176 11.03 -20.52 -3.80
C GLN A 176 11.09 -19.28 -2.88
N SER A 177 10.20 -18.31 -3.02
CA SER A 177 10.12 -17.10 -2.18
C SER A 177 9.78 -17.41 -0.71
N ASN A 178 8.94 -18.42 -0.47
CA ASN A 178 8.46 -18.73 0.87
C ASN A 178 9.33 -19.76 1.62
N ARG A 179 9.85 -20.78 0.92
CA ARG A 179 10.55 -21.92 1.53
C ARG A 179 11.91 -22.24 0.91
N ARG A 180 12.39 -21.42 -0.04
CA ARG A 180 13.58 -21.70 -0.90
C ARG A 180 13.49 -23.08 -1.57
N GLY A 181 12.28 -23.52 -1.91
CA GLY A 181 11.99 -24.92 -2.23
C GLY A 181 12.73 -25.50 -3.45
N LEU A 182 13.04 -24.68 -4.47
CA LEU A 182 13.83 -25.17 -5.62
C LEU A 182 15.28 -25.43 -5.21
N VAL A 183 15.88 -24.51 -4.45
CA VAL A 183 17.25 -24.64 -3.94
C VAL A 183 17.34 -25.76 -2.90
N ALA A 184 16.32 -25.91 -2.05
CA ALA A 184 16.21 -27.01 -1.09
C ALA A 184 16.13 -28.37 -1.80
N LEU A 185 15.30 -28.50 -2.84
CA LEU A 185 15.20 -29.72 -3.64
C LEU A 185 16.52 -30.05 -4.36
N ALA A 186 17.18 -29.05 -4.95
CA ALA A 186 18.49 -29.23 -5.59
C ALA A 186 19.56 -29.71 -4.59
N ARG A 187 19.53 -29.18 -3.36
CA ARG A 187 20.41 -29.58 -2.25
C ARG A 187 20.11 -30.98 -1.75
N GLU A 188 18.84 -31.32 -1.55
CA GLU A 188 18.38 -32.64 -1.10
C GLU A 188 18.81 -33.72 -2.10
N LYS A 189 18.52 -33.52 -3.40
CA LYS A 189 18.87 -34.46 -4.48
C LYS A 189 20.35 -34.44 -4.87
N GLY A 190 21.14 -33.51 -4.34
CA GLY A 190 22.58 -33.42 -4.60
C GLY A 190 22.95 -33.23 -6.07
N ILE A 191 22.07 -32.64 -6.90
CA ILE A 191 22.28 -32.55 -8.36
C ILE A 191 23.47 -31.69 -8.77
N PHE A 192 23.92 -30.80 -7.88
CA PHE A 192 25.10 -29.94 -8.04
C PHE A 192 26.27 -30.35 -7.13
N ASP A 193 26.19 -31.47 -6.41
CA ASP A 193 27.25 -31.95 -5.50
C ASP A 193 27.90 -33.24 -6.04
N LYS A 194 29.15 -33.10 -6.48
CA LYS A 194 29.99 -34.18 -7.01
C LYS A 194 30.19 -35.32 -6.01
N ASN A 195 30.25 -35.01 -4.72
CA ASN A 195 30.54 -35.99 -3.67
C ASN A 195 29.34 -36.90 -3.37
N ARG A 196 28.13 -36.49 -3.77
CA ARG A 196 26.90 -37.30 -3.64
C ARG A 196 26.68 -38.28 -4.79
N GLY A 197 27.48 -38.22 -5.87
CA GLY A 197 27.42 -39.18 -6.98
C GLY A 197 26.09 -39.18 -7.73
N SER A 198 25.42 -38.02 -7.85
CA SER A 198 24.15 -37.93 -8.57
C SER A 198 24.33 -38.23 -10.06
N PRO A 199 23.50 -39.10 -10.68
CA PRO A 199 23.64 -39.47 -12.09
C PRO A 199 23.37 -38.30 -13.06
N TRP A 200 22.82 -37.19 -12.55
CA TRP A 200 22.54 -35.98 -13.31
C TRP A 200 23.68 -34.96 -13.25
N TYR A 201 24.68 -35.14 -12.37
CA TYR A 201 25.73 -34.15 -12.10
C TYR A 201 26.55 -33.81 -13.36
N ASP A 202 27.19 -34.82 -13.97
CA ASP A 202 28.07 -34.60 -15.13
C ASP A 202 27.29 -34.05 -16.33
N TRP A 203 26.07 -34.54 -16.55
CA TRP A 203 25.20 -34.04 -17.62
C TRP A 203 24.78 -32.58 -17.40
N LEU A 204 24.28 -32.22 -16.20
CA LEU A 204 23.93 -30.83 -15.90
C LEU A 204 25.14 -29.89 -15.97
N LYS A 205 26.33 -30.38 -15.61
CA LYS A 205 27.58 -29.63 -15.75
C LYS A 205 27.90 -29.34 -17.21
N GLU A 206 27.84 -30.33 -18.09
CA GLU A 206 28.05 -30.11 -19.53
C GLU A 206 27.00 -29.15 -20.12
N GLU A 207 25.71 -29.33 -19.81
CA GLU A 207 24.62 -28.51 -20.36
C GLU A 207 24.69 -27.04 -19.91
N LEU A 208 24.88 -26.78 -18.61
CA LEU A 208 24.92 -25.40 -18.10
C LEU A 208 26.22 -24.69 -18.49
N THR A 209 27.37 -25.37 -18.45
CA THR A 209 28.65 -24.77 -18.88
C THR A 209 28.68 -24.52 -20.39
N CYS A 210 27.99 -25.29 -21.22
CA CYS A 210 27.91 -25.05 -22.67
C CYS A 210 27.26 -23.70 -23.03
N LYS A 211 26.42 -23.13 -22.16
CA LYS A 211 25.73 -21.84 -22.36
C LYS A 211 26.51 -20.62 -21.89
N MET A 212 27.44 -20.81 -20.95
CA MET A 212 28.14 -19.72 -20.27
C MET A 212 29.47 -19.36 -20.95
N GLU A 213 30.09 -18.26 -20.53
CA GLU A 213 31.45 -17.89 -20.97
C GLU A 213 32.52 -18.40 -19.98
N SER A 214 33.78 -18.06 -20.24
CA SER A 214 34.94 -18.51 -19.45
C SER A 214 35.01 -17.93 -18.03
N ASP A 215 34.06 -17.08 -17.63
CA ASP A 215 33.92 -16.52 -16.29
C ASP A 215 33.01 -17.35 -15.37
N TYR A 216 32.33 -18.37 -15.90
CA TYR A 216 31.53 -19.32 -15.12
C TYR A 216 32.32 -20.61 -14.81
N ASP A 217 32.33 -20.99 -13.53
CA ASP A 217 32.71 -22.33 -13.08
C ASP A 217 31.57 -22.94 -12.26
N PHE A 218 31.14 -24.13 -12.68
CA PHE A 218 30.03 -24.88 -12.10
C PHE A 218 30.31 -25.35 -10.66
N GLU A 219 31.56 -25.65 -10.31
CA GLU A 219 31.91 -26.18 -8.98
C GLU A 219 32.10 -25.08 -7.92
N THR A 220 32.46 -23.85 -8.31
CA THR A 220 32.58 -22.70 -7.39
C THR A 220 31.35 -21.79 -7.33
N ALA A 221 30.47 -21.82 -8.33
CA ALA A 221 29.23 -21.05 -8.32
C ALA A 221 28.27 -21.50 -7.17
N PRO A 222 27.61 -20.55 -6.47
CA PRO A 222 26.64 -20.91 -5.43
C PRO A 222 25.48 -21.75 -5.96
N ILE A 223 24.95 -22.63 -5.11
CA ILE A 223 23.82 -23.51 -5.46
C ILE A 223 22.59 -22.70 -5.87
N GLU A 224 22.38 -21.52 -5.30
CA GLU A 224 21.32 -20.59 -5.69
C GLU A 224 21.45 -20.13 -7.15
N PHE A 225 22.68 -19.87 -7.62
CA PHE A 225 22.96 -19.45 -9.00
C PHE A 225 22.80 -20.62 -9.99
N ASN A 226 23.36 -21.79 -9.69
CA ASN A 226 23.21 -22.98 -10.54
C ASN A 226 21.73 -23.44 -10.63
N THR A 227 20.98 -23.33 -9.53
CA THR A 227 19.52 -23.60 -9.54
C THR A 227 18.77 -22.58 -10.38
N TRP A 228 19.15 -21.29 -10.33
CA TRP A 228 18.57 -20.26 -11.19
C TRP A 228 18.87 -20.49 -12.68
N LEU A 229 20.10 -20.87 -13.05
CA LEU A 229 20.45 -21.21 -14.43
C LEU A 229 19.62 -22.38 -14.98
N LEU A 230 19.37 -23.41 -14.17
CA LEU A 230 18.49 -24.52 -14.53
C LEU A 230 17.02 -24.07 -14.66
N TYR A 231 16.56 -23.19 -13.76
CA TYR A 231 15.23 -22.58 -13.83
C TYR A 231 15.05 -21.75 -15.11
N ARG A 232 16.07 -21.02 -15.57
CA ARG A 232 16.03 -20.28 -16.85
C ARG A 232 15.69 -21.18 -18.04
N GLN A 233 16.27 -22.38 -18.12
CA GLN A 233 15.99 -23.33 -19.22
C GLN A 233 14.51 -23.72 -19.28
N LEU A 234 13.85 -23.84 -18.12
CA LEU A 234 12.41 -24.09 -18.04
C LEU A 234 11.59 -22.85 -18.47
N VAL A 235 12.02 -21.64 -18.10
CA VAL A 235 11.40 -20.38 -18.52
C VAL A 235 11.49 -20.21 -20.04
N ASP A 236 12.66 -20.45 -20.64
CA ASP A 236 12.90 -20.34 -22.08
C ASP A 236 11.97 -21.27 -22.86
N LEU A 237 11.89 -22.54 -22.45
CA LEU A 237 10.99 -23.53 -23.03
C LEU A 237 9.52 -23.06 -22.97
N ILE A 238 9.07 -22.56 -21.82
CA ILE A 238 7.66 -22.15 -21.64
C ILE A 238 7.36 -20.87 -22.43
N LEU A 239 8.22 -19.85 -22.35
CA LEU A 239 7.97 -18.51 -22.89
C LEU A 239 8.04 -18.50 -24.43
N MET A 240 8.98 -19.23 -25.02
CA MET A 240 9.06 -19.37 -26.48
C MET A 240 7.87 -20.13 -27.07
N ASN A 241 7.37 -21.15 -26.36
CA ASN A 241 6.20 -21.91 -26.81
C ASN A 241 4.88 -21.19 -26.55
N ASP A 242 4.73 -20.45 -25.46
CA ASP A 242 3.58 -19.54 -25.24
C ASP A 242 3.45 -18.53 -26.40
N PHE A 243 4.55 -17.85 -26.75
CA PHE A 243 4.55 -16.91 -27.88
C PHE A 243 4.26 -17.59 -29.22
N THR A 244 4.93 -18.70 -29.52
CA THR A 244 4.76 -19.43 -30.80
C THR A 244 3.33 -19.93 -30.97
N THR A 245 2.75 -20.52 -29.92
CA THR A 245 1.37 -21.02 -29.96
C THR A 245 0.35 -19.88 -30.00
N TYR A 246 0.59 -18.74 -29.36
CA TYR A 246 -0.25 -17.55 -29.50
C TYR A 246 -0.30 -17.04 -30.95
N ILE A 247 0.86 -16.94 -31.62
CA ILE A 247 0.91 -16.49 -33.03
C ILE A 247 0.21 -17.50 -33.95
N CYS A 248 0.44 -18.80 -33.77
CA CYS A 248 -0.25 -19.85 -34.55
C CYS A 248 -1.76 -19.85 -34.30
N PHE A 249 -2.20 -19.66 -33.05
CA PHE A 249 -3.60 -19.48 -32.69
C PHE A 249 -4.21 -18.25 -33.40
N ALA A 250 -3.58 -17.08 -33.27
CA ALA A 250 -4.06 -15.85 -33.88
C ALA A 250 -4.19 -15.96 -35.40
N LEU A 251 -3.18 -16.52 -36.09
CA LEU A 251 -3.21 -16.75 -37.53
C LEU A 251 -4.27 -17.78 -37.94
N SER A 252 -4.54 -18.82 -37.14
CA SER A 252 -5.63 -19.78 -37.42
C SER A 252 -7.03 -19.16 -37.35
N TRP A 253 -7.16 -18.02 -36.65
CA TRP A 253 -8.39 -17.23 -36.50
C TRP A 253 -8.36 -15.92 -37.30
N LEU A 254 -7.40 -15.73 -38.20
CA LEU A 254 -7.35 -14.58 -39.11
C LEU A 254 -8.60 -14.55 -40.01
N THR A 255 -9.34 -13.44 -39.95
CA THR A 255 -10.47 -13.15 -40.83
C THR A 255 -10.26 -11.82 -41.54
N VAL A 256 -10.78 -11.73 -42.77
CA VAL A 256 -10.82 -10.49 -43.55
C VAL A 256 -12.28 -10.11 -43.72
N PRO A 257 -12.81 -9.15 -42.95
CA PRO A 257 -14.20 -8.73 -43.06
C PRO A 257 -14.45 -8.03 -44.40
N GLU A 258 -15.15 -8.70 -45.30
CA GLU A 258 -15.52 -8.17 -46.62
C GLU A 258 -16.46 -6.95 -46.51
N SER A 259 -17.32 -6.93 -45.49
CA SER A 259 -18.32 -5.88 -45.24
C SER A 259 -17.78 -4.57 -44.67
N ALA A 260 -16.54 -4.54 -44.14
CA ALA A 260 -16.00 -3.36 -43.47
C ALA A 260 -15.52 -2.25 -44.43
N GLY A 261 -15.39 -2.56 -45.72
CA GLY A 261 -14.80 -1.67 -46.72
C GLY A 261 -13.28 -1.53 -46.60
N ILE A 262 -12.64 -1.16 -47.71
CA ILE A 262 -11.17 -1.12 -47.83
C ILE A 262 -10.54 -0.16 -46.79
N PHE A 263 -11.15 1.01 -46.57
CA PHE A 263 -10.63 2.01 -45.64
C PHE A 263 -10.62 1.55 -44.17
N SER A 264 -11.69 0.86 -43.71
CA SER A 264 -11.73 0.33 -42.34
C SER A 264 -10.69 -0.78 -42.16
N ASN A 265 -10.58 -1.69 -43.13
CA ASN A 265 -9.54 -2.71 -43.11
C ASN A 265 -8.13 -2.12 -43.13
N LEU A 266 -7.86 -1.10 -43.94
CA LEU A 266 -6.56 -0.41 -43.97
C LEU A 266 -6.24 0.22 -42.60
N LEU A 267 -7.18 0.97 -42.01
CA LEU A 267 -6.99 1.60 -40.69
C LEU A 267 -6.80 0.56 -39.58
N ARG A 268 -7.52 -0.56 -39.65
CA ARG A 268 -7.41 -1.72 -38.74
C ARG A 268 -6.02 -2.36 -38.80
N TRP A 269 -5.48 -2.59 -39.99
CA TRP A 269 -4.12 -3.11 -40.16
C TRP A 269 -3.04 -2.10 -39.74
N ILE A 270 -3.16 -0.82 -40.10
CA ILE A 270 -2.23 0.23 -39.67
C ILE A 270 -2.20 0.35 -38.13
N GLY A 271 -3.36 0.44 -37.48
CA GLY A 271 -3.45 0.48 -36.02
C GLY A 271 -2.87 -0.78 -35.37
N GLY A 272 -3.11 -1.94 -35.97
CA GLY A 272 -2.53 -3.22 -35.54
C GLY A 272 -1.01 -3.23 -35.57
N PHE A 273 -0.41 -2.84 -36.71
CA PHE A 273 1.04 -2.73 -36.84
C PHE A 273 1.64 -1.72 -35.86
N ILE A 274 1.03 -0.54 -35.68
CA ILE A 274 1.48 0.46 -34.71
C ILE A 274 1.54 -0.14 -33.29
N LEU A 275 0.49 -0.86 -32.89
CA LEU A 275 0.43 -1.52 -31.57
C LEU A 275 1.48 -2.64 -31.42
N VAL A 276 1.77 -3.41 -32.48
CA VAL A 276 2.80 -4.45 -32.48
C VAL A 276 4.21 -3.86 -32.43
N PHE A 277 4.52 -2.84 -33.24
CA PHE A 277 5.83 -2.17 -33.19
C PHE A 277 6.08 -1.45 -31.86
N PHE A 278 5.06 -0.77 -31.32
CA PHE A 278 5.12 -0.20 -29.98
C PHE A 278 5.38 -1.27 -28.92
N ASN A 279 4.76 -2.45 -29.03
CA ASN A 279 4.99 -3.56 -28.11
C ASN A 279 6.43 -4.08 -28.15
N ILE A 280 6.98 -4.29 -29.35
CA ILE A 280 8.37 -4.73 -29.55
C ILE A 280 9.33 -3.70 -28.94
N TRP A 281 9.12 -2.40 -29.21
CA TRP A 281 9.93 -1.33 -28.61
C TRP A 281 9.84 -1.35 -27.07
N VAL A 282 8.64 -1.48 -26.49
CA VAL A 282 8.47 -1.59 -25.03
C VAL A 282 9.21 -2.79 -24.44
N LYS A 283 9.18 -3.95 -25.10
CA LYS A 283 9.88 -5.16 -24.61
C LYS A 283 11.40 -5.02 -24.70
N LEU A 284 11.93 -4.49 -25.82
CA LEU A 284 13.36 -4.26 -26.00
C LEU A 284 13.91 -3.21 -25.02
N ASP A 285 13.19 -2.10 -24.83
CA ASP A 285 13.61 -1.05 -23.89
C ASP A 285 13.49 -1.50 -22.44
N ALA A 286 12.48 -2.31 -22.09
CA ALA A 286 12.40 -2.91 -20.77
C ALA A 286 13.56 -3.90 -20.50
N HIS A 287 13.90 -4.75 -21.47
CA HIS A 287 15.04 -5.67 -21.37
C HIS A 287 16.37 -4.91 -21.17
N ARG A 288 16.57 -3.81 -21.90
CA ARG A 288 17.74 -2.91 -21.76
C ARG A 288 17.96 -2.43 -20.33
N VAL A 289 16.88 -2.11 -19.61
CA VAL A 289 16.91 -1.57 -18.24
C VAL A 289 17.03 -2.68 -17.18
N VAL A 290 16.21 -3.73 -17.29
CA VAL A 290 16.07 -4.78 -16.25
C VAL A 290 17.19 -5.83 -16.30
N LYS A 291 17.76 -6.08 -17.49
CA LYS A 291 18.72 -7.16 -17.77
C LYS A 291 18.17 -8.57 -17.51
N ASP A 292 18.92 -9.58 -17.96
CA ASP A 292 18.62 -11.00 -17.73
C ASP A 292 18.23 -11.34 -16.28
N PHE A 293 18.98 -10.82 -15.30
CA PHE A 293 18.80 -11.19 -13.90
C PHE A 293 17.34 -11.04 -13.43
N ALA A 294 16.76 -9.85 -13.61
CA ALA A 294 15.39 -9.60 -13.19
C ALA A 294 14.34 -9.95 -14.27
N TRP A 295 14.74 -10.13 -15.55
CA TRP A 295 13.86 -10.73 -16.56
C TRP A 295 13.51 -12.20 -16.24
N TYR A 296 14.42 -12.91 -15.57
CA TYR A 296 14.25 -14.30 -15.14
C TYR A 296 14.02 -14.46 -13.61
N TRP A 297 13.49 -13.43 -12.94
CA TRP A 297 13.16 -13.48 -11.50
C TRP A 297 14.30 -13.97 -10.60
N GLY A 298 15.54 -13.54 -10.88
CA GLY A 298 16.73 -13.98 -10.15
C GLY A 298 16.74 -13.58 -8.67
N ASP A 299 16.01 -12.53 -8.29
CA ASP A 299 15.79 -12.04 -6.92
C ASP A 299 15.12 -13.09 -6.00
N PHE A 300 14.36 -14.03 -6.58
CA PHE A 300 13.84 -15.19 -5.85
C PHE A 300 14.94 -16.18 -5.40
N PHE A 301 16.14 -16.12 -5.98
CA PHE A 301 17.26 -17.01 -5.70
C PHE A 301 18.38 -16.30 -4.92
N PHE A 302 18.85 -15.15 -5.42
CA PHE A 302 19.93 -14.34 -4.83
C PHE A 302 19.71 -12.87 -5.19
N LEU A 303 20.28 -11.93 -4.42
CA LEU A 303 20.20 -10.50 -4.71
C LEU A 303 21.44 -10.04 -5.47
N ILE A 304 21.35 -8.95 -6.24
CA ILE A 304 22.51 -8.28 -6.87
C ILE A 304 22.63 -6.86 -6.32
N GLU A 305 23.86 -6.41 -6.04
CA GLU A 305 24.16 -5.02 -5.67
C GLU A 305 24.16 -4.10 -6.90
N GLN A 306 23.00 -4.00 -7.58
CA GLN A 306 22.81 -3.12 -8.74
C GLN A 306 21.72 -2.08 -8.47
N SER A 307 22.07 -0.80 -8.61
CA SER A 307 21.08 0.28 -8.58
C SER A 307 20.28 0.31 -9.88
N LEU A 308 19.03 -0.17 -9.83
CA LEU A 308 18.08 -0.06 -10.94
C LEU A 308 17.77 1.41 -11.26
N THR A 309 18.42 1.96 -12.28
CA THR A 309 18.07 3.27 -12.85
C THR A 309 16.82 3.12 -13.71
N PHE A 310 15.66 3.47 -13.14
CA PHE A 310 14.37 3.41 -13.84
C PHE A 310 14.27 4.50 -14.93
N ASP A 311 14.90 4.27 -16.07
CA ASP A 311 14.81 5.10 -17.28
C ASP A 311 13.87 4.47 -18.35
N GLY A 312 13.71 5.16 -19.48
CA GLY A 312 12.97 4.63 -20.63
C GLY A 312 11.49 4.34 -20.32
N VAL A 313 11.00 3.17 -20.70
CA VAL A 313 9.61 2.74 -20.46
C VAL A 313 9.23 2.61 -18.99
N PHE A 314 10.18 2.54 -18.06
CA PHE A 314 9.91 2.57 -16.60
C PHE A 314 9.64 3.99 -16.06
N GLU A 315 9.85 5.05 -16.85
CA GLU A 315 9.25 6.37 -16.58
C GLU A 315 7.78 6.45 -17.04
N MET A 316 7.34 5.56 -17.94
CA MET A 316 6.00 5.59 -18.55
C MET A 316 4.96 4.76 -17.78
N ALA A 317 5.34 3.62 -17.20
CA ALA A 317 4.46 2.72 -16.46
C ALA A 317 5.21 2.00 -15.33
N PRO A 318 4.51 1.55 -14.25
CA PRO A 318 5.16 0.87 -13.12
C PRO A 318 5.73 -0.50 -13.52
N HIS A 319 4.93 -1.31 -14.21
CA HIS A 319 5.33 -2.62 -14.75
C HIS A 319 5.12 -2.60 -16.27
N PRO A 320 6.02 -1.97 -17.05
CA PRO A 320 5.82 -1.77 -18.48
C PRO A 320 5.73 -3.10 -19.23
N MET A 321 6.48 -4.13 -18.80
CA MET A 321 6.42 -5.48 -19.38
C MET A 321 5.04 -6.15 -19.27
N TYR A 322 4.27 -5.82 -18.23
CA TYR A 322 3.00 -6.48 -17.91
C TYR A 322 1.76 -5.66 -18.23
N SER A 323 1.91 -4.35 -18.47
CA SER A 323 0.82 -3.44 -18.77
C SER A 323 0.83 -3.01 -20.25
N VAL A 324 1.53 -1.93 -20.58
CA VAL A 324 1.74 -1.45 -21.96
C VAL A 324 2.41 -2.51 -22.86
N GLY A 325 3.18 -3.41 -22.26
CA GLY A 325 3.79 -4.59 -22.87
C GLY A 325 2.82 -5.68 -23.33
N TYR A 326 1.50 -5.48 -23.24
CA TYR A 326 0.47 -6.29 -23.92
C TYR A 326 -0.19 -5.61 -25.12
N ALA A 327 0.19 -4.38 -25.49
CA ALA A 327 -0.33 -3.67 -26.67
C ALA A 327 -0.32 -4.51 -27.95
N GLY A 328 0.70 -5.34 -28.16
CA GLY A 328 0.86 -6.19 -29.35
C GLY A 328 -0.19 -7.30 -29.44
N TYR A 329 -0.68 -7.82 -28.31
CA TYR A 329 -1.78 -8.79 -28.29
C TYR A 329 -3.06 -8.15 -28.82
N TYR A 330 -3.35 -6.93 -28.40
CA TYR A 330 -4.47 -6.14 -28.93
C TYR A 330 -4.28 -5.77 -30.40
N GLY A 331 -3.06 -5.40 -30.82
CA GLY A 331 -2.72 -5.17 -32.24
C GLY A 331 -2.99 -6.39 -33.12
N ILE A 332 -2.59 -7.59 -32.66
CA ILE A 332 -2.85 -8.86 -33.34
C ILE A 332 -4.35 -9.21 -33.34
N SER A 333 -5.09 -8.95 -32.26
CA SER A 333 -6.56 -9.13 -32.24
C SER A 333 -7.25 -8.20 -33.25
N LEU A 334 -6.75 -6.98 -33.42
CA LEU A 334 -7.24 -6.00 -34.38
C LEU A 334 -6.94 -6.45 -35.82
N MET A 335 -5.73 -6.93 -36.11
CA MET A 335 -5.31 -7.47 -37.43
C MET A 335 -6.06 -8.75 -37.81
N THR A 336 -6.41 -9.59 -36.85
CA THR A 336 -7.16 -10.84 -37.10
C THR A 336 -8.67 -10.65 -37.24
N ALA A 337 -9.20 -9.50 -36.81
CA ALA A 337 -10.65 -9.21 -36.72
C ALA A 337 -11.46 -10.29 -35.98
N SER A 338 -10.82 -10.99 -35.04
CA SER A 338 -11.43 -12.11 -34.33
C SER A 338 -11.69 -11.75 -32.86
N TYR A 339 -12.97 -11.80 -32.48
CA TYR A 339 -13.36 -11.70 -31.07
C TYR A 339 -12.72 -12.80 -30.21
N MET A 340 -12.56 -14.01 -30.74
CA MET A 340 -11.86 -15.09 -30.02
C MET A 340 -10.41 -14.72 -29.73
N VAL A 341 -9.70 -14.11 -30.69
CA VAL A 341 -8.34 -13.63 -30.44
C VAL A 341 -8.35 -12.50 -29.40
N LEU A 342 -9.27 -11.53 -29.50
CA LEU A 342 -9.40 -10.45 -28.51
C LEU A 342 -9.65 -10.94 -27.08
N PHE A 343 -10.57 -11.90 -26.87
CA PHE A 343 -10.85 -12.43 -25.53
C PHE A 343 -9.70 -13.26 -24.99
N ILE A 344 -9.00 -14.03 -25.83
CA ILE A 344 -7.81 -14.77 -25.41
C ILE A 344 -6.62 -13.82 -25.13
N SER A 345 -6.50 -12.70 -25.85
CA SER A 345 -5.59 -11.60 -25.50
C SER A 345 -5.92 -10.96 -24.15
N LEU A 346 -7.20 -10.71 -23.87
CA LEU A 346 -7.67 -10.17 -22.58
C LEU A 346 -7.39 -11.15 -21.44
N PHE A 347 -7.66 -12.45 -21.65
CA PHE A 347 -7.34 -13.51 -20.70
C PHE A 347 -5.83 -13.60 -20.42
N ALA A 348 -4.99 -13.56 -21.46
CA ALA A 348 -3.54 -13.60 -21.33
C ALA A 348 -2.98 -12.40 -20.52
N HIS A 349 -3.53 -11.20 -20.75
CA HIS A 349 -3.15 -10.00 -20.00
C HIS A 349 -3.66 -10.05 -18.54
N ALA A 350 -4.88 -10.53 -18.31
CA ALA A 350 -5.43 -10.73 -16.97
C ALA A 350 -4.64 -11.78 -16.17
N ALA A 351 -4.22 -12.89 -16.81
CA ALA A 351 -3.36 -13.89 -16.21
C ALA A 351 -1.99 -13.31 -15.80
N GLN A 352 -1.44 -12.35 -16.57
CA GLN A 352 -0.24 -11.64 -16.18
C GLN A 352 -0.43 -10.76 -14.94
N PHE A 353 -1.54 -10.01 -14.86
CA PHE A 353 -1.84 -9.23 -13.66
C PHE A 353 -2.09 -10.13 -12.44
N ALA A 354 -2.71 -11.29 -12.61
CA ALA A 354 -2.86 -12.28 -11.54
C ALA A 354 -1.50 -12.79 -11.05
N PHE A 355 -0.56 -13.12 -11.96
CA PHE A 355 0.82 -13.48 -11.60
C PHE A 355 1.53 -12.35 -10.83
N LEU A 356 1.44 -11.11 -11.34
CA LEU A 356 2.02 -9.93 -10.70
C LEU A 356 1.48 -9.76 -9.26
N THR A 357 0.17 -9.78 -9.08
CA THR A 357 -0.46 -9.53 -7.77
C THR A 357 -0.31 -10.70 -6.78
N LEU A 358 -0.27 -11.96 -7.25
CA LEU A 358 -0.30 -13.14 -6.36
C LEU A 358 1.09 -13.76 -6.08
N VAL A 359 2.12 -13.39 -6.85
CA VAL A 359 3.47 -13.96 -6.79
C VAL A 359 4.55 -12.87 -6.72
N GLU A 360 4.58 -11.96 -7.69
CA GLU A 360 5.71 -11.02 -7.83
C GLU A 360 5.64 -9.85 -6.82
N ASN A 361 4.52 -9.14 -6.71
CA ASN A 361 4.36 -8.05 -5.73
C ASN A 361 4.59 -8.52 -4.28
N PRO A 362 4.01 -9.64 -3.80
CA PRO A 362 4.30 -10.16 -2.46
C PRO A 362 5.78 -10.51 -2.24
N HIS A 363 6.52 -10.88 -3.30
CA HIS A 363 7.97 -11.09 -3.21
C HIS A 363 8.72 -9.74 -3.16
N ILE A 364 8.38 -8.79 -4.02
CA ILE A 364 8.97 -7.44 -4.05
C ILE A 364 8.80 -6.76 -2.69
N ASP A 365 7.60 -6.78 -2.11
CA ASP A 365 7.33 -6.14 -0.83
C ASP A 365 8.11 -6.80 0.31
N LYS A 366 8.17 -8.14 0.32
CA LYS A 366 8.96 -8.93 1.28
C LYS A 366 10.48 -8.64 1.19
N THR A 367 10.99 -8.41 -0.02
CA THR A 367 12.44 -8.32 -0.29
C THR A 367 12.96 -6.88 -0.24
N TYR A 368 12.22 -5.91 -0.79
CA TYR A 368 12.66 -4.53 -1.01
C TYR A 368 11.93 -3.49 -0.15
N ASN A 369 10.70 -3.78 0.31
CA ASN A 369 9.92 -2.93 1.20
C ASN A 369 9.66 -3.59 2.57
N PRO A 370 10.67 -4.17 3.25
CA PRO A 370 10.43 -4.75 4.57
C PRO A 370 9.84 -3.68 5.50
N PRO A 371 8.85 -4.02 6.35
CA PRO A 371 8.20 -3.05 7.22
C PRO A 371 9.25 -2.31 8.04
N LEU A 372 9.21 -0.98 7.99
CA LEU A 372 10.18 -0.12 8.67
C LEU A 372 10.10 -0.37 10.18
N VAL A 373 11.04 -1.14 10.71
CA VAL A 373 11.31 -1.17 12.15
C VAL A 373 11.82 0.22 12.53
N HIS A 374 10.89 1.08 12.96
CA HIS A 374 11.21 2.42 13.41
C HIS A 374 12.02 2.32 14.68
N LYS A 375 13.35 2.47 14.57
CA LYS A 375 14.22 2.66 15.73
C LYS A 375 13.62 3.75 16.62
N LYS A 376 13.44 3.42 17.91
CA LYS A 376 12.94 4.33 18.95
C LYS A 376 13.49 5.73 18.70
N ARG A 377 12.58 6.69 18.51
CA ARG A 377 12.96 8.10 18.44
C ARG A 377 13.21 8.53 19.87
N THR A 378 14.43 8.29 20.37
CA THR A 378 14.89 8.76 21.68
C THR A 378 14.43 10.20 21.84
N ALA A 379 13.73 10.50 22.93
CA ALA A 379 13.21 11.84 23.18
C ALA A 379 14.39 12.81 23.34
N VAL A 380 14.81 13.39 22.21
CA VAL A 380 15.68 14.56 22.19
C VAL A 380 14.81 15.70 22.72
N LEU A 381 14.83 15.86 24.04
CA LEU A 381 14.41 17.08 24.71
C LEU A 381 15.11 18.23 23.97
N SER A 382 14.33 19.02 23.23
CA SER A 382 14.87 20.17 22.51
C SER A 382 15.63 21.04 23.52
N GLU A 383 16.85 21.49 23.18
CA GLU A 383 17.64 22.39 24.03
C GLU A 383 16.85 23.65 24.45
N GLN A 384 15.85 24.03 23.64
CA GLN A 384 14.90 25.10 23.93
C GLN A 384 14.09 24.85 25.22
N ALA A 385 13.75 23.60 25.55
CA ALA A 385 13.05 23.24 26.79
C ALA A 385 13.97 23.36 28.02
N LEU A 386 15.23 22.96 27.90
CA LEU A 386 16.22 23.12 28.99
C LEU A 386 16.53 24.61 29.26
N ASN A 387 16.57 25.43 28.21
CA ASN A 387 16.72 26.88 28.34
C ASN A 387 15.50 27.56 28.98
N ALA A 388 14.27 27.09 28.71
CA ALA A 388 13.06 27.59 29.37
C ALA A 388 13.04 27.28 30.88
N ILE A 389 13.45 26.07 31.28
CA ILE A 389 13.56 25.67 32.70
C ILE A 389 14.69 26.44 33.42
N SER A 390 15.81 26.68 32.73
CA SER A 390 16.92 27.46 33.30
C SER A 390 16.53 28.92 33.55
N ALA A 391 15.70 29.52 32.68
CA ALA A 391 15.20 30.89 32.86
C ALA A 391 14.22 31.02 34.04
N SER A 392 13.36 30.02 34.29
CA SER A 392 12.39 30.07 35.41
C SER A 392 13.03 29.87 36.79
N THR A 393 14.24 29.31 36.86
CA THR A 393 14.95 29.08 38.13
C THR A 393 15.65 30.34 38.67
N SER A 394 15.80 31.40 37.87
CA SER A 394 16.59 32.60 38.23
C SER A 394 15.79 33.79 38.81
N MET A 395 14.50 33.64 39.10
CA MET A 395 13.65 34.74 39.61
C MET A 395 12.92 34.46 40.94
N VAL A 396 13.42 33.54 41.79
CA VAL A 396 12.80 33.27 43.11
C VAL A 396 13.82 33.29 44.26
N THR A 397 14.38 34.47 44.54
CA THR A 397 15.09 34.74 45.82
C THR A 397 14.94 36.19 46.30
N SER A 398 13.72 36.59 46.72
CA SER A 398 13.55 37.68 47.72
C SER A 398 12.11 37.78 48.28
N SER A 399 11.90 37.13 49.45
CA SER A 399 11.08 37.57 50.61
C SER A 399 9.66 38.15 50.46
N GLY A 400 8.67 37.57 51.19
CA GLY A 400 7.54 38.37 51.74
C GLY A 400 6.18 37.69 52.00
N SER A 401 6.01 37.04 53.17
CA SER A 401 4.76 36.92 53.98
C SER A 401 3.34 36.78 53.38
N ILE A 402 2.73 35.59 53.59
CA ILE A 402 1.40 35.29 54.17
C ILE A 402 0.19 36.21 53.86
N SER A 403 -0.85 35.66 53.21
CA SER A 403 -2.25 35.55 53.73
C SER A 403 -3.18 34.83 52.75
N ASP A 404 -4.37 34.42 53.22
CA ASP A 404 -5.29 33.47 52.55
C ASP A 404 -6.00 33.98 51.29
N SER A 405 -6.18 33.06 50.33
CA SER A 405 -7.41 32.76 49.57
C SER A 405 -7.08 32.16 48.19
N ARG A 406 -7.62 30.97 47.89
CA ARG A 406 -7.57 30.38 46.54
C ARG A 406 -8.92 29.79 46.15
N THR A 407 -9.77 30.65 45.62
CA THR A 407 -10.84 30.27 44.70
C THR A 407 -10.29 30.24 43.27
N SER A 408 -10.30 29.05 42.66
CA SER A 408 -10.48 28.77 41.22
C SER A 408 -9.84 29.70 40.15
N THR A 409 -8.89 29.15 39.37
CA THR A 409 -8.84 29.28 37.89
C THR A 409 -7.96 28.17 37.27
N ASP A 410 -8.51 26.96 37.14
CA ASP A 410 -7.88 25.82 36.43
C ASP A 410 -8.06 25.94 34.89
N MET A 411 -7.58 27.03 34.27
CA MET A 411 -7.91 27.32 32.86
C MET A 411 -6.72 27.63 31.91
N ASP A 412 -5.47 27.58 32.38
CA ASP A 412 -4.30 27.96 31.56
C ASP A 412 -3.42 26.80 31.05
N HIS A 413 -3.73 25.53 31.37
CA HIS A 413 -3.00 24.38 30.80
C HIS A 413 -3.49 23.93 29.41
N THR A 414 -4.59 24.51 28.89
CA THR A 414 -5.11 24.23 27.54
C THR A 414 -4.45 25.04 26.41
N ALA A 415 -3.62 26.02 26.72
CA ALA A 415 -3.19 27.04 25.75
C ALA A 415 -1.87 26.76 25.01
N THR A 416 -1.14 25.67 25.30
CA THR A 416 0.24 25.49 24.79
C THR A 416 0.57 24.09 24.24
N LEU A 417 -0.43 23.34 23.76
CA LEU A 417 -0.18 22.22 22.84
C LEU A 417 -0.09 22.74 21.40
N VAL A 418 1.09 23.24 21.02
CA VAL A 418 1.40 23.59 19.62
C VAL A 418 1.40 22.30 18.78
N PRO A 419 0.56 22.17 17.73
CA PRO A 419 0.49 20.95 16.91
C PRO A 419 1.70 20.81 15.99
N CYS A 420 2.84 20.39 16.53
CA CYS A 420 4.11 20.34 15.79
C CYS A 420 4.26 19.02 15.00
N GLY A 421 3.42 18.84 13.96
CA GLY A 421 3.54 17.71 13.04
C GLY A 421 2.40 17.58 12.03
N SER A 422 2.74 17.25 10.78
CA SER A 422 1.78 17.07 9.68
C SER A 422 0.74 15.96 9.91
N LYS A 423 1.00 15.01 10.82
CA LYS A 423 0.03 13.97 11.23
C LYS A 423 -0.97 14.45 12.30
N ASP A 424 -0.60 15.40 13.17
CA ASP A 424 -1.48 15.89 14.24
C ASP A 424 -2.50 16.91 13.71
N MET A 425 -2.18 17.53 12.57
CA MET A 425 -3.18 18.22 11.76
C MET A 425 -4.23 17.26 11.18
N TYR A 426 -3.88 16.00 10.88
CA TYR A 426 -4.81 15.09 10.21
C TYR A 426 -6.00 14.76 11.11
N SER A 427 -5.74 14.44 12.39
CA SER A 427 -6.78 14.22 13.41
C SER A 427 -7.62 15.45 13.74
N THR A 428 -7.07 16.65 13.51
CA THR A 428 -7.76 17.93 13.74
C THR A 428 -8.69 18.31 12.58
N TYR A 429 -8.21 18.19 11.34
CA TYR A 429 -8.91 18.68 10.14
C TYR A 429 -9.72 17.61 9.41
N PHE A 430 -9.36 16.33 9.54
CA PHE A 430 -9.98 15.21 8.81
C PHE A 430 -10.64 14.25 9.78
N ARG A 431 -11.85 13.82 9.40
CA ARG A 431 -12.60 12.78 10.11
C ARG A 431 -12.84 11.64 9.11
N ARG A 432 -13.72 10.69 9.46
CA ARG A 432 -14.29 9.72 8.51
C ARG A 432 -15.24 10.45 7.53
N ASP A 433 -14.70 11.37 6.74
CA ASP A 433 -15.43 12.24 5.80
C ASP A 433 -16.00 11.40 4.64
N LEU A 434 -17.17 11.81 4.12
CA LEU A 434 -17.84 11.14 2.99
C LEU A 434 -17.07 11.38 1.69
N ILE A 435 -16.63 10.29 1.05
CA ILE A 435 -15.90 10.32 -0.23
C ILE A 435 -16.77 9.61 -1.27
N VAL A 436 -17.51 10.38 -2.04
CA VAL A 436 -18.59 9.94 -2.94
C VAL A 436 -19.67 9.17 -2.16
N PHE A 437 -19.47 7.87 -1.94
CA PHE A 437 -20.31 7.01 -1.09
C PHE A 437 -19.52 6.22 -0.02
N LYS A 438 -18.18 6.23 -0.08
CA LYS A 438 -17.33 5.61 0.96
C LYS A 438 -17.45 6.44 2.23
N ASN A 439 -17.43 5.77 3.39
CA ASN A 439 -17.55 6.35 4.74
C ASN A 439 -18.93 6.89 5.16
N PHE A 440 -19.99 6.66 4.37
CA PHE A 440 -21.35 7.13 4.66
C PHE A 440 -21.79 6.88 6.11
N ASP A 441 -22.37 7.91 6.71
CA ASP A 441 -22.82 7.95 8.09
C ASP A 441 -24.27 8.47 8.17
N ILE A 442 -25.20 7.62 8.60
CA ILE A 442 -26.63 7.94 8.68
C ILE A 442 -26.89 9.08 9.68
N PHE A 443 -26.03 9.29 10.68
CA PHE A 443 -26.20 10.36 11.66
C PHE A 443 -25.61 11.69 11.19
N ARG A 444 -24.88 11.71 10.07
CA ARG A 444 -24.30 12.92 9.51
C ARG A 444 -25.28 13.61 8.57
N SER A 445 -25.72 14.81 8.95
CA SER A 445 -26.67 15.61 8.17
C SER A 445 -26.23 15.81 6.71
N THR A 446 -24.96 16.09 6.46
CA THR A 446 -24.40 16.25 5.10
C THR A 446 -24.60 15.02 4.23
N ASP A 447 -24.46 13.83 4.79
CA ASP A 447 -24.48 12.57 4.06
C ASP A 447 -25.94 12.20 3.73
N ILE A 448 -26.86 12.40 4.69
CA ILE A 448 -28.30 12.36 4.43
C ILE A 448 -28.70 13.33 3.31
N PHE A 449 -28.21 14.58 3.34
CA PHE A 449 -28.52 15.57 2.30
C PHE A 449 -28.01 15.16 0.92
N VAL A 450 -26.81 14.56 0.81
CA VAL A 450 -26.30 14.01 -0.46
C VAL A 450 -27.22 12.90 -0.98
N ALA A 451 -27.58 11.93 -0.14
CA ALA A 451 -28.46 10.84 -0.52
C ALA A 451 -29.86 11.34 -0.93
N LEU A 452 -30.44 12.25 -0.15
CA LEU A 452 -31.74 12.87 -0.40
C LEU A 452 -31.76 13.68 -1.71
N ILE A 453 -30.69 14.44 -2.02
CA ILE A 453 -30.58 15.18 -3.28
C ILE A 453 -30.45 14.21 -4.46
N ILE A 454 -29.72 13.10 -4.34
CA ILE A 454 -29.64 12.06 -5.38
C ILE A 454 -31.00 11.38 -5.59
N ILE A 455 -31.75 11.10 -4.53
CA ILE A 455 -33.10 10.52 -4.61
C ILE A 455 -34.05 11.49 -5.30
N TYR A 456 -34.11 12.77 -4.90
CA TYR A 456 -34.93 13.76 -5.60
C TYR A 456 -34.50 13.93 -7.07
N ALA A 457 -33.19 13.95 -7.33
CA ALA A 457 -32.63 14.08 -8.67
C ALA A 457 -32.98 12.92 -9.62
N THR A 458 -33.19 11.72 -9.08
CA THR A 458 -33.55 10.52 -9.86
C THR A 458 -35.06 10.30 -9.94
N VAL A 459 -35.78 10.51 -8.84
CA VAL A 459 -37.22 10.26 -8.73
C VAL A 459 -38.06 11.36 -9.40
N VAL A 460 -37.70 12.65 -9.26
CA VAL A 460 -38.51 13.75 -9.82
C VAL A 460 -38.65 13.66 -11.35
N PRO A 461 -37.57 13.43 -12.15
CA PRO A 461 -37.71 13.25 -13.59
C PRO A 461 -38.56 12.03 -13.99
N LEU A 462 -38.63 10.99 -13.15
CA LEU A 462 -39.41 9.77 -13.41
C LEU A 462 -40.89 9.93 -13.02
N LEU A 463 -41.21 10.70 -11.99
CA LEU A 463 -42.60 10.98 -11.58
C LEU A 463 -43.34 11.94 -12.52
N ILE A 464 -42.62 12.74 -13.32
CA ILE A 464 -43.22 13.62 -14.35
C ILE A 464 -43.53 12.81 -15.63
N SER A 465 -44.17 11.64 -15.47
CA SER A 465 -44.51 10.70 -16.54
C SER A 465 -45.61 11.21 -17.48
N ASN A 466 -46.37 12.23 -17.08
CA ASN A 466 -47.40 12.88 -17.89
C ASN A 466 -46.83 13.83 -18.97
N MET A 467 -45.50 14.00 -19.05
CA MET A 467 -44.83 14.77 -20.10
C MET A 467 -44.07 13.83 -21.04
N GLY A 468 -44.06 14.14 -22.35
CA GLY A 468 -43.54 13.24 -23.38
C GLY A 468 -42.07 12.84 -23.16
N ALA A 469 -41.70 11.62 -23.57
CA ALA A 469 -40.38 11.02 -23.30
C ALA A 469 -39.17 11.88 -23.71
N SER A 470 -39.30 12.68 -24.77
CA SER A 470 -38.28 13.64 -25.22
C SER A 470 -38.03 14.75 -24.21
N PHE A 471 -39.07 15.23 -23.52
CA PHE A 471 -38.98 16.26 -22.49
C PHE A 471 -38.29 15.73 -21.22
N ILE A 472 -38.64 14.51 -20.78
CA ILE A 472 -37.97 13.84 -19.65
C ILE A 472 -36.47 13.67 -19.96
N THR A 473 -36.15 13.20 -21.18
CA THR A 473 -34.76 13.02 -21.61
C THR A 473 -34.00 14.35 -21.67
N PHE A 474 -34.63 15.42 -22.17
CA PHE A 474 -34.06 16.76 -22.16
C PHE A 474 -33.78 17.27 -20.73
N MET A 475 -34.72 17.07 -19.79
CA MET A 475 -34.54 17.51 -18.40
C MET A 475 -33.41 16.77 -17.68
N ILE A 476 -33.26 15.45 -17.90
CA ILE A 476 -32.15 14.67 -17.33
C ILE A 476 -30.79 15.14 -17.89
N VAL A 477 -30.71 15.43 -19.20
CA VAL A 477 -29.48 15.98 -19.81
C VAL A 477 -29.17 17.40 -19.31
N LEU A 478 -30.19 18.25 -19.19
CA LEU A 478 -30.05 19.61 -18.64
C LEU A 478 -29.56 19.59 -17.19
N GLN A 479 -30.07 18.66 -16.38
CA GLN A 479 -29.66 18.45 -15.00
C GLN A 479 -28.19 17.99 -14.91
N ALA A 480 -27.76 17.06 -15.77
CA ALA A 480 -26.36 16.63 -15.82
C ALA A 480 -25.41 17.77 -16.28
N LEU A 481 -25.84 18.60 -17.23
CA LEU A 481 -25.12 19.81 -17.62
C LEU A 481 -25.03 20.83 -16.47
N PHE A 482 -26.12 21.06 -15.74
CA PHE A 482 -26.15 21.96 -14.59
C PHE A 482 -25.13 21.55 -13.52
N TRP A 483 -25.12 20.28 -13.11
CA TRP A 483 -24.17 19.80 -12.09
C TRP A 483 -22.73 19.82 -12.59
N ARG A 484 -22.47 19.51 -13.87
CA ARG A 484 -21.13 19.66 -14.45
C ARG A 484 -20.67 21.13 -14.44
N ILE A 485 -21.57 22.07 -14.75
CA ILE A 485 -21.27 23.51 -14.73
C ILE A 485 -20.99 24.00 -13.30
N PHE A 486 -21.84 23.61 -12.35
CA PHE A 486 -21.70 23.95 -10.95
C PHE A 486 -20.35 23.44 -10.38
N HIS A 487 -20.02 22.18 -10.63
CA HIS A 487 -18.76 21.59 -10.20
C HIS A 487 -17.54 22.28 -10.82
N SER A 488 -17.52 22.47 -12.14
CA SER A 488 -16.31 22.90 -12.84
C SER A 488 -16.08 24.42 -12.76
N TYR A 489 -17.14 25.22 -12.89
CA TYR A 489 -17.03 26.68 -13.01
C TYR A 489 -17.40 27.42 -11.72
N VAL A 490 -18.45 27.02 -11.00
CA VAL A 490 -18.85 27.72 -9.77
C VAL A 490 -17.86 27.41 -8.65
N LEU A 491 -17.64 26.13 -8.34
CA LEU A 491 -16.64 25.74 -7.32
C LEU A 491 -15.21 26.12 -7.73
N GLY A 492 -14.87 26.01 -9.02
CA GLY A 492 -13.59 26.51 -9.56
C GLY A 492 -13.38 28.02 -9.39
N THR A 493 -14.44 28.83 -9.51
CA THR A 493 -14.37 30.27 -9.24
C THR A 493 -14.20 30.54 -7.74
N VAL A 494 -14.88 29.78 -6.87
CA VAL A 494 -14.69 29.87 -5.41
C VAL A 494 -13.24 29.54 -5.02
N LEU A 495 -12.67 28.44 -5.53
CA LEU A 495 -11.26 28.10 -5.33
C LEU A 495 -10.31 29.18 -5.86
N ARG A 496 -10.59 29.77 -7.03
CA ARG A 496 -9.78 30.86 -7.57
C ARG A 496 -9.83 32.11 -6.66
N MET A 497 -11.00 32.48 -6.15
CA MET A 497 -11.15 33.59 -5.20
C MET A 497 -10.53 33.29 -3.84
N GLN A 498 -10.54 32.04 -3.41
CA GLN A 498 -9.85 31.55 -2.21
C GLN A 498 -8.32 31.63 -2.38
N SER A 499 -7.78 31.15 -3.51
CA SER A 499 -6.35 31.21 -3.86
C SER A 499 -5.80 32.64 -3.92
N ILE A 500 -6.58 33.60 -4.44
CA ILE A 500 -6.14 35.00 -4.57
C ILE A 500 -6.34 35.78 -3.27
N ASN A 501 -7.56 35.77 -2.73
CA ASN A 501 -7.99 36.69 -1.66
C ASN A 501 -8.38 36.00 -0.35
N LYS A 502 -8.31 34.66 -0.25
CA LYS A 502 -8.85 33.83 0.85
C LYS A 502 -10.33 34.13 1.15
N PHE A 503 -11.10 34.41 0.10
CA PHE A 503 -12.50 34.90 0.19
C PHE A 503 -13.40 34.00 1.02
N TYR A 504 -13.33 32.67 0.82
CA TYR A 504 -14.22 31.73 1.48
C TYR A 504 -13.89 31.62 2.97
N THR A 505 -12.62 31.49 3.33
CA THR A 505 -12.18 31.49 4.74
C THR A 505 -12.49 32.82 5.44
N LYS A 506 -12.30 33.96 4.77
CA LYS A 506 -12.64 35.29 5.31
C LYS A 506 -14.13 35.44 5.60
N HIS A 507 -15.01 34.82 4.81
CA HIS A 507 -16.45 34.83 5.09
C HIS A 507 -16.76 34.15 6.42
N PHE A 508 -16.24 32.94 6.65
CA PHE A 508 -16.44 32.22 7.92
C PHE A 508 -15.87 32.98 9.12
N ILE A 509 -14.63 33.47 9.03
CA ILE A 509 -14.00 34.26 10.10
C ILE A 509 -14.82 35.53 10.43
N LYS A 510 -15.34 36.23 9.41
CA LYS A 510 -16.20 37.41 9.60
C LYS A 510 -17.47 37.09 10.41
N HIS A 511 -17.98 35.87 10.32
CA HIS A 511 -19.18 35.41 11.01
C HIS A 511 -18.88 34.55 12.26
N GLY A 512 -17.65 34.61 12.79
CA GLY A 512 -17.26 33.93 14.03
C GLY A 512 -16.89 32.44 13.87
N GLY A 513 -16.84 31.93 12.64
CA GLY A 513 -16.38 30.57 12.33
C GLY A 513 -14.86 30.47 12.17
N THR A 514 -14.34 29.25 12.29
CA THR A 514 -12.90 28.96 12.16
C THR A 514 -12.51 28.60 10.72
N VAL A 515 -11.20 28.48 10.48
CA VAL A 515 -10.66 27.92 9.22
C VAL A 515 -11.13 26.47 9.01
N GLN A 516 -11.31 25.71 10.10
CA GLN A 516 -11.80 24.33 10.05
C GLN A 516 -13.28 24.27 9.66
N ASP A 517 -14.13 25.19 10.15
CA ASP A 517 -15.54 25.24 9.74
C ASP A 517 -15.70 25.59 8.26
N ALA A 518 -14.86 26.50 7.76
CA ALA A 518 -14.77 26.81 6.34
C ALA A 518 -14.37 25.57 5.53
N PHE A 519 -13.32 24.85 5.94
CA PHE A 519 -12.86 23.68 5.21
C PHE A 519 -13.83 22.49 5.28
N GLN A 520 -14.49 22.24 6.43
CA GLN A 520 -15.53 21.21 6.55
C GLN A 520 -16.75 21.52 5.65
N SER A 521 -17.15 22.79 5.56
CA SER A 521 -18.21 23.25 4.65
C SER A 521 -17.80 23.07 3.19
N TRP A 522 -16.54 23.35 2.85
CA TRP A 522 -15.97 23.10 1.53
C TRP A 522 -15.98 21.61 1.14
N LYS A 523 -15.50 20.71 2.03
CA LYS A 523 -15.55 19.25 1.81
C LYS A 523 -16.97 18.79 1.49
N SER A 524 -17.95 19.31 2.22
CA SER A 524 -19.37 18.97 2.07
C SER A 524 -19.93 19.38 0.70
N ILE A 525 -19.73 20.64 0.27
CA ILE A 525 -20.25 21.14 -1.02
C ILE A 525 -19.50 20.53 -2.20
N PHE A 526 -18.19 20.29 -2.07
CA PHE A 526 -17.39 19.62 -3.08
C PHE A 526 -17.84 18.17 -3.27
N ASN A 527 -18.01 17.39 -2.19
CA ASN A 527 -18.44 16.01 -2.28
C ASN A 527 -19.86 15.85 -2.86
N LEU A 528 -20.80 16.68 -2.43
CA LEU A 528 -22.15 16.74 -3.02
C LEU A 528 -22.07 16.97 -4.53
N SER A 529 -21.36 18.03 -4.93
CA SER A 529 -21.20 18.43 -6.32
C SER A 529 -20.56 17.32 -7.16
N ASN A 530 -19.46 16.73 -6.68
CA ASN A 530 -18.74 15.64 -7.34
C ASN A 530 -19.67 14.42 -7.55
N SER A 531 -20.30 13.95 -6.46
CA SER A 531 -21.24 12.82 -6.47
C SER A 531 -22.40 13.04 -7.44
N MET A 532 -22.94 14.26 -7.47
CA MET A 532 -23.99 14.64 -8.40
C MET A 532 -23.54 14.63 -9.86
N THR A 533 -22.29 14.98 -10.17
CA THR A 533 -21.79 14.88 -11.56
C THR A 533 -21.73 13.44 -12.07
N TYR A 534 -21.41 12.47 -11.20
CA TYR A 534 -21.46 11.05 -11.55
C TYR A 534 -22.90 10.52 -11.60
N ALA A 535 -23.71 10.79 -10.57
CA ALA A 535 -25.07 10.28 -10.46
C ALA A 535 -25.98 10.77 -11.60
N THR A 536 -25.91 12.05 -11.96
CA THR A 536 -26.74 12.61 -13.04
C THR A 536 -26.26 12.23 -14.43
N PHE A 537 -24.94 12.09 -14.63
CA PHE A 537 -24.40 11.53 -15.88
C PHE A 537 -24.80 10.06 -16.03
N PHE A 538 -24.70 9.26 -14.97
CA PHE A 538 -25.13 7.86 -14.98
C PHE A 538 -26.63 7.74 -15.24
N LEU A 539 -27.47 8.60 -14.64
CA LEU A 539 -28.91 8.64 -14.93
C LEU A 539 -29.20 8.98 -16.40
N ALA A 540 -28.48 9.96 -16.98
CA ALA A 540 -28.58 10.30 -18.39
C ALA A 540 -28.15 9.12 -19.29
N ALA A 541 -27.01 8.50 -18.98
CA ALA A 541 -26.51 7.32 -19.67
C ALA A 541 -27.51 6.17 -19.60
N PHE A 542 -28.04 5.84 -18.40
CA PHE A 542 -29.03 4.79 -18.20
C PHE A 542 -30.34 5.06 -18.95
N LYS A 543 -30.85 6.30 -18.94
CA LYS A 543 -32.07 6.68 -19.69
C LYS A 543 -31.88 6.59 -21.21
N MET A 544 -30.66 6.72 -21.71
CA MET A 544 -30.30 6.69 -23.13
C MET A 544 -29.54 5.41 -23.54
N TYR A 545 -29.42 4.43 -22.63
CA TYR A 545 -28.81 3.13 -22.89
C TYR A 545 -29.82 2.16 -23.50
N SER A 546 -29.30 1.13 -24.18
CA SER A 546 -30.10 0.26 -25.02
C SER A 546 -29.52 -1.21 -25.15
N ILE A 547 -29.83 -2.11 -24.20
CA ILE A 547 -30.23 -3.57 -24.27
C ILE A 547 -29.30 -4.75 -24.80
N PRO A 548 -28.60 -4.65 -25.95
CA PRO A 548 -28.52 -5.57 -27.15
C PRO A 548 -29.13 -7.01 -27.28
N ASP A 549 -30.05 -7.25 -28.25
CA ASP A 549 -30.73 -8.50 -28.72
C ASP A 549 -29.71 -9.56 -29.10
N ASP A 550 -28.73 -9.14 -29.89
CA ASP A 550 -27.56 -9.92 -30.28
C ASP A 550 -26.29 -9.14 -29.91
N TRP A 551 -25.61 -9.64 -28.89
CA TRP A 551 -24.32 -9.12 -28.45
C TRP A 551 -23.22 -9.34 -29.49
N THR A 552 -23.32 -10.39 -30.30
CA THR A 552 -22.30 -10.79 -31.27
C THR A 552 -22.34 -9.96 -32.56
N TYR A 553 -23.41 -9.19 -32.77
CA TYR A 553 -23.58 -8.37 -33.97
C TYR A 553 -22.63 -7.15 -34.02
N GLY A 554 -21.90 -7.02 -35.14
CA GLY A 554 -21.13 -5.83 -35.47
C GLY A 554 -20.05 -5.48 -34.43
N THR A 555 -20.18 -4.29 -33.81
CA THR A 555 -19.24 -3.76 -32.80
C THR A 555 -19.85 -3.67 -31.39
N VAL A 556 -21.04 -4.24 -31.17
CA VAL A 556 -21.77 -4.18 -29.90
C VAL A 556 -20.92 -4.71 -28.74
N LEU A 557 -20.41 -5.94 -28.88
CA LEU A 557 -19.53 -6.57 -27.90
C LEU A 557 -18.27 -5.75 -27.62
N LEU A 558 -17.60 -5.26 -28.68
CA LEU A 558 -16.39 -4.45 -28.57
C LEU A 558 -16.63 -3.16 -27.76
N ARG A 559 -17.73 -2.46 -28.03
CA ARG A 559 -18.09 -1.21 -27.34
C ARG A 559 -18.36 -1.43 -25.85
N HIS A 560 -19.04 -2.51 -25.49
CA HIS A 560 -19.29 -2.85 -24.09
C HIS A 560 -17.99 -3.26 -23.38
N VAL A 561 -17.17 -4.13 -23.98
CA VAL A 561 -15.87 -4.56 -23.42
C VAL A 561 -14.94 -3.36 -23.20
N LEU A 562 -14.78 -2.49 -24.20
CA LEU A 562 -13.97 -1.27 -24.06
C LEU A 562 -14.59 -0.26 -23.09
N GLY A 563 -15.92 -0.15 -23.07
CA GLY A 563 -16.64 0.75 -22.16
C GLY A 563 -16.45 0.37 -20.69
N PHE A 564 -16.62 -0.91 -20.35
CA PHE A 564 -16.34 -1.43 -19.01
C PHE A 564 -14.85 -1.32 -18.66
N ALA A 565 -13.93 -1.56 -19.61
CA ALA A 565 -12.50 -1.38 -19.38
C ALA A 565 -12.14 0.09 -19.07
N LEU A 566 -12.76 1.07 -19.74
CA LEU A 566 -12.57 2.49 -19.44
C LEU A 566 -13.18 2.92 -18.10
N ILE A 567 -14.32 2.34 -17.70
CA ILE A 567 -14.91 2.55 -16.36
C ILE A 567 -13.99 1.97 -15.27
N ALA A 568 -13.46 0.75 -15.47
CA ALA A 568 -12.51 0.13 -14.55
C ALA A 568 -11.20 0.92 -14.45
N LEU A 569 -10.66 1.40 -15.58
CA LEU A 569 -9.48 2.27 -15.63
C LEU A 569 -9.69 3.57 -14.85
N HIS A 570 -10.88 4.17 -14.96
CA HIS A 570 -11.23 5.37 -14.21
C HIS A 570 -11.29 5.11 -12.70
N ILE A 571 -11.99 4.06 -12.26
CA ILE A 571 -12.07 3.68 -10.84
C ILE A 571 -10.66 3.44 -10.28
N TRP A 572 -9.83 2.66 -10.99
CA TRP A 572 -8.45 2.42 -10.60
C TRP A 572 -7.62 3.70 -10.51
N ALA A 573 -7.75 4.62 -11.49
CA ALA A 573 -7.04 5.88 -11.49
C ALA A 573 -7.48 6.78 -10.33
N SER A 574 -8.78 6.89 -10.05
CA SER A 574 -9.31 7.69 -8.93
C SER A 574 -8.90 7.13 -7.57
N VAL A 575 -8.90 5.80 -7.39
CA VAL A 575 -8.38 5.16 -6.17
C VAL A 575 -6.87 5.43 -6.02
N SER A 576 -6.09 5.27 -7.10
CA SER A 576 -4.63 5.53 -7.09
C SER A 576 -4.29 6.99 -6.83
N VAL A 577 -5.13 7.94 -7.26
CA VAL A 577 -5.00 9.36 -6.93
C VAL A 577 -5.30 9.60 -5.44
N PHE A 578 -6.39 9.04 -4.94
CA PHE A 578 -6.78 9.17 -3.53
C PHE A 578 -5.73 8.56 -2.57
N GLU A 579 -5.13 7.41 -2.91
CA GLU A 579 -4.08 6.77 -2.12
C GLU A 579 -2.80 7.63 -1.98
N VAL A 580 -2.46 8.44 -2.99
CA VAL A 580 -1.28 9.34 -2.96
C VAL A 580 -1.60 10.70 -2.32
N LEU A 581 -2.79 11.25 -2.59
CA LEU A 581 -3.21 12.57 -2.09
C LEU A 581 -3.74 12.55 -0.65
N GLY A 582 -4.30 11.42 -0.20
CA GLY A 582 -5.11 11.32 1.01
C GLY A 582 -6.33 12.24 0.97
N ASP A 583 -7.01 12.39 2.11
CA ASP A 583 -8.16 13.27 2.24
C ASP A 583 -7.78 14.75 2.02
N PHE A 584 -6.55 15.14 2.40
CA PHE A 584 -6.07 16.52 2.25
C PHE A 584 -6.00 16.96 0.79
N GLY A 585 -5.32 16.19 -0.08
CA GLY A 585 -5.21 16.55 -1.49
C GLY A 585 -6.53 16.33 -2.25
N TRP A 586 -7.30 15.28 -1.92
CA TRP A 586 -8.58 14.99 -2.58
C TRP A 586 -9.61 16.13 -2.46
N PHE A 587 -9.58 16.87 -1.35
CA PHE A 587 -10.48 18.00 -1.11
C PHE A 587 -9.86 19.38 -1.42
N TYR A 588 -8.71 19.45 -2.11
CA TYR A 588 -8.00 20.71 -2.40
C TYR A 588 -7.64 21.51 -1.11
N GLY A 589 -7.15 20.81 -0.08
CA GLY A 589 -6.85 21.38 1.24
C GLY A 589 -5.77 22.47 1.23
N ASP A 590 -4.87 22.47 0.24
CA ASP A 590 -3.82 23.47 0.03
C ASP A 590 -4.35 24.88 -0.29
N PHE A 591 -5.56 24.99 -0.85
CA PHE A 591 -6.25 26.27 -0.99
C PHE A 591 -6.63 26.89 0.37
N PHE A 592 -6.76 26.09 1.42
CA PHE A 592 -7.26 26.50 2.73
C PHE A 592 -6.16 26.55 3.80
N ILE A 593 -5.24 25.57 3.83
CA ILE A 593 -4.29 25.39 4.93
C ILE A 593 -2.86 25.28 4.37
N GLU A 594 -1.97 26.15 4.86
CA GLU A 594 -0.62 26.31 4.31
C GLU A 594 0.44 25.47 5.05
N GLU A 595 0.28 25.24 6.37
CA GLU A 595 1.22 24.49 7.21
C GLU A 595 1.31 22.98 6.88
N SER A 596 0.26 22.39 6.31
CA SER A 596 0.22 20.97 5.90
C SER A 596 0.78 20.69 4.50
N SER A 597 1.36 21.69 3.82
CA SER A 597 1.90 21.55 2.45
C SER A 597 3.23 20.78 2.39
N SER A 598 3.27 19.58 2.97
CA SER A 598 4.31 18.57 2.69
C SER A 598 4.44 18.41 1.18
N GLY A 599 5.67 18.60 0.67
CA GLY A 599 5.90 18.86 -0.76
C GLY A 599 5.40 17.77 -1.70
N LEU A 600 5.14 18.17 -2.95
CA LEU A 600 4.66 17.34 -4.07
C LEU A 600 5.23 15.91 -4.07
N PHE A 601 4.35 14.93 -3.81
CA PHE A 601 4.69 13.52 -3.85
C PHE A 601 4.62 12.97 -5.28
N TYR A 602 5.77 12.62 -5.85
CA TYR A 602 5.86 11.93 -7.16
C TYR A 602 5.86 10.40 -7.00
N THR A 603 4.99 9.90 -6.12
CA THR A 603 4.78 8.47 -5.83
C THR A 603 3.48 7.97 -6.48
N GLY A 604 3.26 6.65 -6.49
CA GLY A 604 2.09 6.03 -7.12
C GLY A 604 1.89 6.49 -8.56
N ILE A 605 0.65 6.86 -8.91
CA ILE A 605 0.30 7.32 -10.27
C ILE A 605 1.02 8.63 -10.69
N TYR A 606 1.33 9.51 -9.74
CA TYR A 606 2.02 10.80 -9.99
C TYR A 606 3.49 10.65 -10.38
N ARG A 607 4.10 9.47 -10.17
CA ARG A 607 5.42 9.14 -10.74
C ARG A 607 5.43 9.23 -12.27
N PHE A 608 4.35 8.75 -12.90
CA PHE A 608 4.25 8.53 -14.34
C PHE A 608 3.52 9.68 -15.06
N VAL A 609 2.43 10.19 -14.46
CA VAL A 609 1.54 11.20 -15.04
C VAL A 609 1.38 12.38 -14.10
N ASN A 610 1.72 13.60 -14.54
CA ASN A 610 1.63 14.79 -13.68
C ASN A 610 0.19 15.14 -13.27
N ASN A 611 -0.78 14.92 -14.17
CA ASN A 611 -2.20 15.21 -13.95
C ASN A 611 -3.05 14.02 -14.44
N PRO A 612 -3.17 12.93 -13.66
CA PRO A 612 -3.91 11.73 -14.06
C PRO A 612 -5.39 12.02 -14.39
N GLU A 613 -5.99 12.98 -13.66
CA GLU A 613 -7.39 13.39 -13.88
C GLU A 613 -7.68 13.92 -15.28
N LYS A 614 -6.68 14.54 -15.92
CA LYS A 614 -6.80 15.17 -17.24
C LYS A 614 -7.18 14.18 -18.35
N VAL A 615 -6.84 12.90 -18.20
CA VAL A 615 -7.05 11.87 -19.23
C VAL A 615 -7.73 10.61 -18.64
N MET A 616 -7.18 10.04 -17.57
CA MET A 616 -7.73 8.83 -16.95
C MET A 616 -8.93 9.15 -16.05
N GLY A 617 -8.94 10.30 -15.38
CA GLY A 617 -10.06 10.78 -14.57
C GLY A 617 -11.35 11.10 -15.35
N HIS A 618 -11.38 10.92 -16.67
CA HIS A 618 -12.59 11.04 -17.49
C HIS A 618 -12.94 9.76 -18.26
N ALA A 619 -12.18 8.68 -18.09
CA ALA A 619 -12.37 7.45 -18.85
C ALA A 619 -13.77 6.82 -18.63
N ALA A 620 -14.36 6.90 -17.43
CA ALA A 620 -15.71 6.40 -17.18
C ALA A 620 -16.79 7.10 -18.02
N PHE A 621 -16.68 8.42 -18.23
CA PHE A 621 -17.63 9.16 -19.06
C PHE A 621 -17.56 8.69 -20.52
N TRP A 622 -16.36 8.54 -21.06
CA TRP A 622 -16.13 7.96 -22.39
C TRP A 622 -16.57 6.49 -22.48
N GLY A 623 -16.37 5.69 -21.42
CA GLY A 623 -16.82 4.31 -21.35
C GLY A 623 -18.34 4.18 -21.40
N MET A 624 -19.05 5.03 -20.64
CA MET A 624 -20.51 5.15 -20.70
C MET A 624 -20.98 5.65 -22.08
N THR A 625 -20.27 6.60 -22.72
CA THR A 625 -20.56 7.02 -24.11
C THR A 625 -20.46 5.85 -25.09
N LEU A 626 -19.43 5.01 -24.99
CA LEU A 626 -19.27 3.83 -25.87
C LEU A 626 -20.40 2.82 -25.68
N ILE A 627 -20.80 2.56 -24.42
CA ILE A 627 -21.90 1.66 -24.07
C ILE A 627 -23.25 2.19 -24.59
N CYS A 628 -23.54 3.48 -24.41
CA CYS A 628 -24.83 4.08 -24.81
C CYS A 628 -24.93 4.38 -26.32
N ASN A 629 -23.80 4.50 -27.03
CA ASN A 629 -23.74 4.87 -28.46
C ASN A 629 -24.65 6.07 -28.84
N SER A 630 -24.71 7.08 -27.96
CA SER A 630 -25.64 8.21 -28.06
C SER A 630 -24.90 9.54 -28.19
N TRP A 631 -25.26 10.33 -29.20
CA TRP A 631 -24.69 11.66 -29.45
C TRP A 631 -24.85 12.63 -28.28
N SER A 632 -25.95 12.57 -27.53
CA SER A 632 -26.17 13.43 -26.36
C SER A 632 -25.19 13.10 -25.23
N ILE A 633 -24.95 11.81 -24.97
CA ILE A 633 -23.97 11.35 -23.97
C ILE A 633 -22.53 11.62 -24.45
N PHE A 634 -22.27 11.54 -25.76
CA PHE A 634 -20.98 11.95 -26.35
C PHE A 634 -20.70 13.44 -26.14
N ILE A 635 -21.68 14.31 -26.45
CA ILE A 635 -21.54 15.76 -26.25
C ILE A 635 -21.36 16.08 -24.75
N LEU A 636 -22.09 15.41 -23.86
CA LEU A 636 -21.97 15.58 -22.41
C LEU A 636 -20.60 15.12 -21.86
N ALA A 637 -20.05 14.01 -22.37
CA ALA A 637 -18.72 13.53 -22.02
C ALA A 637 -17.62 14.49 -22.52
N MET A 638 -17.72 14.92 -23.79
CA MET A 638 -16.81 15.88 -24.40
C MET A 638 -16.86 17.24 -23.68
N PHE A 639 -18.05 17.73 -23.31
CA PHE A 639 -18.20 18.94 -22.49
C PHE A 639 -17.54 18.76 -21.13
N SER A 640 -17.78 17.64 -20.44
CA SER A 640 -17.15 17.33 -19.15
C SER A 640 -15.61 17.34 -19.24
N GLN A 641 -15.05 16.70 -20.26
CA GLN A 641 -13.63 16.65 -20.57
C GLN A 641 -13.03 18.05 -20.79
N ILE A 642 -13.73 18.92 -21.52
CA ILE A 642 -13.33 20.31 -21.77
C ILE A 642 -13.42 21.13 -20.47
N SER A 643 -14.51 21.00 -19.71
CA SER A 643 -14.67 21.70 -18.42
C SER A 643 -13.59 21.34 -17.42
N ASN A 644 -13.21 20.06 -17.31
CA ASN A 644 -12.08 19.65 -16.46
C ASN A 644 -10.75 20.24 -16.97
N PHE A 645 -10.47 20.15 -18.28
CA PHE A 645 -9.27 20.76 -18.86
C PHE A 645 -9.15 22.26 -18.53
N LEU A 646 -10.27 23.00 -18.61
CA LEU A 646 -10.34 24.42 -18.27
C LEU A 646 -10.13 24.65 -16.76
N PHE A 647 -10.74 23.84 -15.89
CA PHE A 647 -10.54 23.90 -14.44
C PHE A 647 -9.05 23.70 -14.08
N LEU A 648 -8.43 22.62 -14.58
CA LEU A 648 -7.01 22.32 -14.34
C LEU A 648 -6.09 23.45 -14.83
N HIS A 649 -6.44 24.10 -15.94
CA HIS A 649 -5.62 25.17 -16.54
C HIS A 649 -5.79 26.53 -15.83
N TYR A 650 -7.00 26.90 -15.42
CA TYR A 650 -7.30 28.24 -14.89
C TYR A 650 -7.42 28.32 -13.36
N VAL A 651 -7.57 27.20 -12.66
CA VAL A 651 -7.76 27.15 -11.19
C VAL A 651 -6.59 26.44 -10.53
N GLU A 652 -6.37 25.16 -10.86
CA GLU A 652 -5.38 24.32 -10.19
C GLU A 652 -3.94 24.68 -10.61
N SER A 653 -3.59 24.60 -11.89
CA SER A 653 -2.22 24.87 -12.37
C SER A 653 -1.65 26.22 -11.90
N PRO A 654 -2.41 27.35 -11.87
CA PRO A 654 -1.91 28.60 -11.32
C PRO A 654 -1.72 28.57 -9.80
N HIS A 655 -2.60 27.89 -9.05
CA HIS A 655 -2.47 27.75 -7.60
C HIS A 655 -1.27 26.87 -7.22
N MET A 656 -1.10 25.72 -7.87
CA MET A 656 0.04 24.82 -7.65
C MET A 656 1.37 25.53 -7.91
N ARG A 657 1.46 26.37 -8.96
CA ARG A 657 2.65 27.20 -9.21
C ARG A 657 2.85 28.29 -8.15
N LYS A 658 1.77 28.83 -7.58
CA LYS A 658 1.84 29.86 -6.52
C LYS A 658 2.39 29.30 -5.20
N ILE A 659 1.96 28.10 -4.79
CA ILE A 659 2.43 27.47 -3.54
C ILE A 659 3.76 26.74 -3.72
N TYR A 660 3.89 25.92 -4.76
CA TYR A 660 5.02 24.98 -4.90
C TYR A 660 6.14 25.49 -5.84
N GLY A 661 5.92 26.56 -6.60
CA GLY A 661 6.93 27.17 -7.47
C GLY A 661 7.54 26.20 -8.48
N ASP A 662 8.87 26.28 -8.65
CA ASP A 662 9.64 25.41 -9.55
C ASP A 662 9.72 23.93 -9.11
N LYS A 663 9.18 23.57 -7.93
CA LYS A 663 9.05 22.15 -7.51
C LYS A 663 8.03 21.39 -8.37
N VAL A 664 7.17 22.09 -9.13
CA VAL A 664 6.21 21.48 -10.06
C VAL A 664 6.92 20.99 -11.34
N ARG A 665 7.03 19.67 -11.48
CA ARG A 665 7.55 18.97 -12.67
C ARG A 665 6.87 19.43 -13.97
N LYS A 666 7.66 19.91 -14.94
CA LYS A 666 7.16 20.40 -16.24
C LYS A 666 6.70 19.28 -17.20
N ASP A 667 7.48 18.21 -17.32
CA ASP A 667 7.18 17.05 -18.18
C ASP A 667 6.97 15.77 -17.36
N ALA A 668 5.86 15.07 -17.62
CA ALA A 668 5.56 13.77 -17.02
C ALA A 668 6.46 12.66 -17.59
N GLY A 669 6.64 11.55 -16.87
CA GLY A 669 7.49 10.44 -17.30
C GLY A 669 7.06 9.88 -18.66
N VAL A 670 5.76 9.62 -18.84
CA VAL A 670 5.17 9.25 -20.15
C VAL A 670 5.57 10.22 -21.27
N VAL A 671 5.54 11.54 -21.00
CA VAL A 671 5.83 12.58 -22.01
C VAL A 671 7.31 12.64 -22.33
N LYS A 672 8.19 12.45 -21.35
CA LYS A 672 9.64 12.33 -21.57
C LYS A 672 9.97 11.10 -22.41
N THR A 673 9.45 9.92 -22.07
CA THR A 673 9.69 8.69 -22.83
C THR A 673 9.18 8.81 -24.26
N VAL A 674 7.97 9.35 -24.48
CA VAL A 674 7.44 9.57 -25.83
C VAL A 674 8.29 10.58 -26.60
N LYS A 675 8.72 11.70 -25.99
CA LYS A 675 9.65 12.66 -26.63
C LYS A 675 10.93 11.96 -27.08
N ALA A 676 11.57 11.17 -26.20
CA ALA A 676 12.78 10.40 -26.48
C ALA A 676 12.58 9.27 -27.52
N ALA A 677 11.38 8.70 -27.62
CA ALA A 677 11.03 7.74 -28.68
C ALA A 677 10.75 8.42 -30.03
N THR A 678 10.21 9.64 -30.03
CA THR A 678 9.93 10.41 -31.25
C THR A 678 11.15 11.12 -31.84
N THR A 679 12.27 11.20 -31.11
CA THR A 679 13.58 11.56 -31.66
C THR A 679 14.13 10.40 -32.49
N LEU A 680 13.53 10.22 -33.68
CA LEU A 680 13.95 9.27 -34.71
C LEU A 680 15.44 9.45 -35.06
N PRO A 681 16.17 8.36 -35.37
CA PRO A 681 17.50 8.47 -35.96
C PRO A 681 17.46 9.33 -37.23
N GLN A 682 18.41 10.25 -37.40
CA GLN A 682 18.40 11.24 -38.50
C GLN A 682 18.18 10.60 -39.89
N LYS A 683 18.77 9.42 -40.14
CA LYS A 683 18.58 8.64 -41.37
C LYS A 683 17.11 8.32 -41.70
N LEU A 684 16.26 8.06 -40.70
CA LEU A 684 14.85 7.74 -40.94
C LEU A 684 14.01 9.01 -41.20
N GLN A 685 14.37 10.15 -40.60
CA GLN A 685 13.73 11.44 -40.90
C GLN A 685 13.99 11.88 -42.35
N GLU A 686 15.18 11.61 -42.89
CA GLU A 686 15.51 11.87 -44.30
C GLU A 686 14.71 10.98 -45.28
N GLU A 687 14.43 9.73 -44.93
CA GLU A 687 13.61 8.86 -45.79
C GLU A 687 12.11 9.17 -45.68
N VAL A 688 11.60 9.45 -44.48
CA VAL A 688 10.18 9.82 -44.29
C VAL A 688 9.87 11.18 -44.94
N SER A 689 10.80 12.14 -44.92
CA SER A 689 10.62 13.41 -45.63
C SER A 689 10.66 13.25 -47.16
N LYS A 690 11.53 12.39 -47.70
CA LYS A 690 11.50 11.99 -49.13
C LYS A 690 10.18 11.31 -49.52
N PHE A 691 9.63 10.46 -48.66
CA PHE A 691 8.32 9.83 -48.88
C PHE A 691 7.18 10.85 -48.80
N ARG A 692 7.25 11.81 -47.88
CA ARG A 692 6.24 12.87 -47.73
C ARG A 692 6.17 13.78 -48.97
N GLY A 693 7.31 14.21 -49.50
CA GLY A 693 7.37 14.99 -50.73
C GLY A 693 6.75 14.27 -51.93
N LYS A 694 6.99 12.96 -52.07
CA LYS A 694 6.36 12.14 -53.12
C LYS A 694 4.85 11.92 -52.92
N LEU A 695 4.37 11.97 -51.68
CA LEU A 695 2.95 11.76 -51.37
C LEU A 695 2.10 13.02 -51.57
N GLU A 696 2.71 14.22 -51.46
CA GLU A 696 2.03 15.50 -51.69
C GLU A 696 1.79 15.81 -53.19
N GLU A 697 2.45 15.09 -54.11
CA GLU A 697 2.28 15.23 -55.57
C GLU A 697 1.10 14.41 -56.15
N THR A 698 0.37 13.62 -55.35
CA THR A 698 -0.68 12.71 -55.86
C THR A 698 -2.11 13.24 -55.60
N PRO A 699 -2.83 13.78 -56.61
CA PRO A 699 -4.11 14.48 -56.40
C PRO A 699 -5.28 13.57 -55.99
N GLU A 700 -5.22 12.27 -56.28
CA GLU A 700 -6.32 11.32 -56.08
C GLU A 700 -6.60 11.01 -54.59
N ILE A 701 -5.59 11.18 -53.73
CA ILE A 701 -5.68 10.85 -52.29
C ILE A 701 -6.46 11.94 -51.52
N GLN A 702 -6.45 13.18 -52.01
CA GLN A 702 -7.08 14.32 -51.34
C GLN A 702 -8.62 14.26 -51.34
N ASP A 703 -9.23 13.66 -52.37
CA ASP A 703 -10.70 13.56 -52.49
C ASP A 703 -11.27 12.41 -51.64
N VAL A 704 -10.49 11.34 -51.43
CA VAL A 704 -10.81 10.25 -50.48
C VAL A 704 -10.89 10.79 -49.04
N LEU A 705 -9.97 11.69 -48.68
CA LEU A 705 -9.96 12.34 -47.37
C LEU A 705 -11.20 13.20 -47.12
N LYS A 706 -11.75 13.84 -48.16
CA LYS A 706 -13.00 14.61 -48.08
C LYS A 706 -14.24 13.71 -47.92
N ARG A 707 -14.34 12.62 -48.68
CA ARG A 707 -15.51 11.71 -48.64
C ARG A 707 -15.62 10.95 -47.31
N THR A 708 -14.50 10.67 -46.66
CA THR A 708 -14.46 10.05 -45.31
C THR A 708 -15.18 10.88 -44.24
N ARG A 709 -15.38 12.19 -44.47
CA ARG A 709 -16.05 13.11 -43.54
C ARG A 709 -17.59 13.06 -43.57
N VAL A 710 -18.19 12.38 -44.56
CA VAL A 710 -19.64 12.41 -44.83
C VAL A 710 -20.37 11.15 -44.31
N VAL A 711 -19.65 10.05 -44.12
CA VAL A 711 -20.23 8.74 -43.73
C VAL A 711 -20.43 8.60 -42.20
N SER A 712 -20.00 9.59 -41.41
CA SER A 712 -20.17 9.66 -39.95
C SER A 712 -21.62 9.78 -39.45
N GLY A 713 -22.61 9.87 -40.35
CA GLY A 713 -23.99 10.25 -40.02
C GLY A 713 -25.04 9.13 -39.99
N ARG A 714 -24.67 7.84 -40.01
CA ARG A 714 -25.67 6.77 -40.28
C ARG A 714 -25.50 5.40 -39.61
N ALA A 715 -24.79 5.32 -38.48
CA ALA A 715 -24.60 4.08 -37.71
C ALA A 715 -25.06 4.22 -36.24
N GLN A 716 -26.34 4.57 -36.09
CA GLN A 716 -27.08 4.56 -34.82
C GLN A 716 -28.35 3.73 -35.03
N GLU A 717 -28.82 3.06 -33.98
CA GLU A 717 -29.83 1.98 -33.99
C GLU A 717 -29.33 0.59 -34.43
N PHE A 718 -30.03 -0.42 -33.89
CA PHE A 718 -29.62 -1.82 -33.75
C PHE A 718 -28.30 -1.96 -32.92
N VAL A 719 -28.37 -2.38 -31.65
CA VAL A 719 -29.25 -3.44 -31.11
C VAL A 719 -29.54 -3.20 -29.59
N GLU A 720 -30.79 -3.42 -29.13
CA GLU A 720 -31.28 -3.62 -27.71
C GLU A 720 -31.73 -5.08 -27.52
N GLY A 721 -31.69 -5.74 -26.34
CA GLY A 721 -32.35 -7.05 -26.11
C GLY A 721 -31.68 -8.33 -25.49
N THR A 722 -30.59 -8.36 -24.71
CA THR A 722 -30.24 -9.55 -23.87
C THR A 722 -29.42 -9.25 -22.61
N THR A 723 -29.95 -8.42 -21.71
CA THR A 723 -29.71 -8.61 -20.27
C THR A 723 -30.76 -9.56 -19.70
N GLY A 724 -30.54 -10.87 -19.92
CA GLY A 724 -31.48 -11.94 -19.54
C GLY A 724 -30.90 -13.05 -18.65
N LEU A 725 -29.78 -12.82 -17.93
CA LEU A 725 -29.18 -13.89 -17.11
C LEU A 725 -28.42 -13.49 -15.82
N VAL A 726 -28.17 -12.20 -15.54
CA VAL A 726 -27.26 -11.81 -14.43
C VAL A 726 -28.01 -11.29 -13.18
N GLN A 727 -29.32 -11.05 -13.26
CA GLN A 727 -30.08 -10.35 -12.21
C GLN A 727 -30.86 -11.26 -11.23
N SER A 728 -30.54 -12.56 -11.20
CA SER A 728 -31.12 -13.53 -10.24
C SER A 728 -30.11 -14.10 -9.22
N VAL A 729 -28.81 -13.77 -9.33
CA VAL A 729 -27.74 -14.47 -8.61
C VAL A 729 -26.95 -13.58 -7.64
N ALA A 730 -26.72 -12.29 -7.95
CA ALA A 730 -25.86 -11.42 -7.15
C ALA A 730 -26.34 -11.17 -5.69
N PRO A 731 -27.58 -10.70 -5.43
CA PRO A 731 -28.01 -10.41 -4.05
C PRO A 731 -28.19 -11.70 -3.22
N LYS A 732 -28.66 -12.79 -3.84
CA LYS A 732 -28.82 -14.07 -3.16
C LYS A 732 -27.49 -14.71 -2.77
N ILE A 733 -26.43 -14.63 -3.58
CA ILE A 733 -25.13 -15.16 -3.17
C ILE A 733 -24.53 -14.34 -2.03
N GLN A 734 -24.65 -13.01 -2.04
CA GLN A 734 -24.05 -12.19 -0.97
C GLN A 734 -24.80 -12.35 0.37
N GLU A 735 -26.13 -12.50 0.33
CA GLU A 735 -26.96 -12.86 1.48
C GLU A 735 -26.76 -14.32 1.94
N ILE A 736 -26.61 -15.28 1.01
CA ILE A 736 -26.28 -16.67 1.36
C ILE A 736 -24.87 -16.76 1.94
N VAL A 737 -23.89 -15.97 1.48
CA VAL A 737 -22.51 -15.98 2.02
C VAL A 737 -22.42 -15.28 3.37
N SER A 738 -23.16 -14.19 3.62
CA SER A 738 -23.22 -13.58 4.95
C SER A 738 -24.00 -14.45 5.93
N ASN A 739 -25.18 -14.96 5.55
CA ASN A 739 -25.96 -15.88 6.38
C ASN A 739 -25.26 -17.23 6.54
N SER A 740 -24.50 -17.72 5.56
CA SER A 740 -23.68 -18.92 5.76
C SER A 740 -22.45 -18.61 6.61
N LYS A 741 -21.86 -17.41 6.60
CA LYS A 741 -20.78 -17.08 7.54
C LYS A 741 -21.28 -17.03 8.98
N THR A 742 -22.42 -16.37 9.23
CA THR A 742 -23.03 -16.28 10.56
C THR A 742 -23.67 -17.60 11.00
N LEU A 743 -24.23 -18.41 10.09
CA LEU A 743 -24.67 -19.78 10.40
C LEU A 743 -23.49 -20.73 10.57
N LEU A 744 -22.36 -20.54 9.86
CA LEU A 744 -21.17 -21.37 10.03
C LEU A 744 -20.50 -21.06 11.38
N GLU A 745 -20.37 -19.78 11.75
CA GLU A 745 -19.92 -19.34 13.08
C GLU A 745 -20.85 -19.89 14.19
N ASN A 746 -22.18 -19.73 14.08
CA ASN A 746 -23.14 -20.33 15.02
C ASN A 746 -23.21 -21.88 14.96
N SER A 747 -22.72 -22.53 13.88
CA SER A 747 -22.67 -23.99 13.76
C SER A 747 -21.35 -24.59 14.25
N LYS A 748 -20.25 -23.83 14.27
CA LYS A 748 -18.98 -24.24 14.89
C LYS A 748 -19.18 -24.51 16.39
N ASP A 749 -20.04 -23.74 17.04
CA ASP A 749 -20.48 -23.96 18.43
C ASP A 749 -21.40 -25.18 18.62
N ARG A 750 -21.98 -25.72 17.53
CA ARG A 750 -22.90 -26.89 17.56
C ARG A 750 -22.33 -28.17 16.97
N LEU A 751 -21.12 -28.14 16.41
CA LEU A 751 -20.42 -29.30 15.82
C LEU A 751 -19.09 -29.62 16.52
N PHE A 752 -18.96 -29.23 17.78
CA PHE A 752 -17.86 -29.65 18.65
C PHE A 752 -18.00 -31.14 19.03
N VAL A 753 -17.51 -32.03 18.16
CA VAL A 753 -17.45 -33.48 18.43
C VAL A 753 -16.36 -33.74 19.46
N VAL A 754 -16.77 -33.87 20.71
CA VAL A 754 -15.88 -34.16 21.84
C VAL A 754 -15.23 -35.53 21.64
N ARG A 755 -13.96 -35.54 21.22
CA ARG A 755 -13.14 -36.76 21.22
C ARG A 755 -12.65 -37.02 22.65
N THR A 756 -13.28 -37.97 23.33
CA THR A 756 -12.87 -38.51 24.63
C THR A 756 -12.21 -39.89 24.47
N TRP A 757 -11.56 -40.38 25.53
CA TRP A 757 -11.23 -41.79 25.73
C TRP A 757 -12.11 -42.39 26.82
N ASP A 758 -12.52 -43.64 26.63
CA ASP A 758 -13.37 -44.37 27.57
C ASP A 758 -12.55 -45.02 28.71
N ASP A 759 -11.34 -45.53 28.42
CA ASP A 759 -10.42 -46.13 29.41
C ASP A 759 -9.54 -45.10 30.14
N MET A 760 -10.19 -44.15 30.85
CA MET A 760 -9.49 -43.18 31.70
C MET A 760 -8.82 -43.80 32.94
N GLY A 761 -9.20 -45.03 33.33
CA GLY A 761 -8.70 -45.69 34.55
C GLY A 761 -7.25 -46.20 34.49
N VAL A 762 -6.57 -46.04 33.36
CA VAL A 762 -5.17 -46.46 33.15
C VAL A 762 -4.16 -45.40 33.64
N TYR A 763 -4.59 -44.14 33.78
CA TYR A 763 -3.73 -43.01 34.15
C TYR A 763 -3.97 -42.57 35.61
N ASP A 764 -2.89 -42.38 36.37
CA ASP A 764 -2.99 -41.82 37.71
C ASP A 764 -3.13 -40.30 37.66
N MET A 765 -4.36 -39.85 37.88
CA MET A 765 -4.73 -38.43 37.91
C MET A 765 -4.02 -37.65 39.02
N SER A 766 -3.48 -38.31 40.06
CA SER A 766 -2.74 -37.63 41.12
C SER A 766 -1.35 -37.13 40.70
N GLN A 767 -0.80 -37.67 39.60
CA GLN A 767 0.50 -37.25 39.03
C GLN A 767 0.38 -35.98 38.16
N TYR A 768 -0.84 -35.63 37.73
CA TYR A 768 -1.11 -34.42 36.95
C TYR A 768 -1.47 -33.24 37.86
N SER A 769 -0.81 -32.09 37.67
CA SER A 769 -1.21 -30.85 38.33
C SER A 769 -1.03 -29.64 37.44
N VAL A 770 -1.82 -28.60 37.69
CA VAL A 770 -1.72 -27.28 37.04
C VAL A 770 -1.83 -26.21 38.11
N LYS A 771 -0.92 -25.25 38.12
CA LYS A 771 -0.92 -24.12 39.05
C LYS A 771 -0.61 -22.83 38.30
N GLN A 772 -1.20 -21.74 38.75
CA GLN A 772 -0.84 -20.40 38.30
C GLN A 772 0.36 -19.96 39.14
N GLU A 773 1.43 -19.49 38.50
CA GLU A 773 2.59 -18.90 39.17
C GLU A 773 2.61 -17.40 38.89
N THR A 774 2.93 -16.61 39.93
CA THR A 774 2.91 -15.14 39.88
C THR A 774 4.13 -14.57 40.60
N ASP A 775 4.94 -13.80 39.89
CA ASP A 775 6.12 -13.12 40.46
C ASP A 775 5.75 -12.00 41.46
N LYS A 776 4.47 -11.58 41.46
CA LYS A 776 3.88 -10.58 42.35
C LYS A 776 2.96 -11.26 43.37
N PRO A 777 2.79 -10.68 44.58
CA PRO A 777 1.83 -11.20 45.55
C PRO A 777 0.40 -11.18 44.98
N VAL A 778 -0.26 -12.34 45.00
CA VAL A 778 -1.61 -12.52 44.46
C VAL A 778 -2.59 -11.59 45.17
N THR A 779 -3.27 -10.73 44.40
CA THR A 779 -4.35 -9.90 44.93
C THR A 779 -5.62 -10.73 45.00
N LEU A 780 -6.09 -11.05 46.20
CA LEU A 780 -7.33 -11.79 46.41
C LEU A 780 -8.53 -10.83 46.39
N ASN A 781 -9.59 -11.19 45.68
CA ASN A 781 -10.86 -10.47 45.74
C ASN A 781 -11.58 -10.71 47.09
N ALA A 782 -12.70 -10.02 47.32
CA ALA A 782 -13.47 -10.14 48.56
C ALA A 782 -14.03 -11.56 48.85
N SER A 783 -13.98 -12.47 47.87
CA SER A 783 -14.37 -13.88 47.99
C SER A 783 -13.17 -14.85 48.11
N GLY A 784 -11.93 -14.34 48.23
CA GLY A 784 -10.72 -15.14 48.33
C GLY A 784 -10.23 -15.73 47.00
N ILE A 785 -10.66 -15.21 45.87
CA ILE A 785 -10.27 -15.67 44.52
C ILE A 785 -9.08 -14.84 44.00
N PRO A 786 -8.04 -15.44 43.39
CA PRO A 786 -6.96 -14.72 42.71
C PRO A 786 -7.47 -13.76 41.61
N THR A 787 -6.99 -12.52 41.63
CA THR A 787 -7.39 -11.47 40.68
C THR A 787 -6.21 -11.03 39.82
N PHE A 788 -6.41 -10.96 38.51
CA PHE A 788 -5.43 -10.57 37.49
C PHE A 788 -5.94 -9.39 36.66
N GLN A 789 -5.03 -8.56 36.14
CA GLN A 789 -5.43 -7.44 35.29
C GLN A 789 -5.67 -7.88 33.84
N LEU A 790 -6.61 -7.23 33.16
CA LEU A 790 -6.89 -7.50 31.75
C LEU A 790 -5.64 -7.25 30.87
N GLY A 791 -5.23 -8.30 30.15
CA GLY A 791 -4.03 -8.33 29.31
C GLY A 791 -2.73 -8.71 30.04
N GLU A 792 -2.78 -9.02 31.34
CA GLU A 792 -1.61 -9.48 32.11
C GLU A 792 -1.19 -10.90 31.67
N LYS A 793 0.12 -11.14 31.56
CA LYS A 793 0.68 -12.44 31.19
C LYS A 793 0.36 -13.48 32.26
N LEU A 794 -0.07 -14.67 31.84
CA LEU A 794 -0.43 -15.76 32.75
C LEU A 794 0.58 -16.90 32.63
N THR A 795 1.45 -17.03 33.62
CA THR A 795 2.40 -18.14 33.75
C THR A 795 1.73 -19.31 34.45
N ILE A 796 1.68 -20.46 33.78
CA ILE A 796 1.06 -21.68 34.25
C ILE A 796 2.13 -22.75 34.39
N SER A 797 2.42 -23.20 35.61
CA SER A 797 3.24 -24.39 35.82
C SER A 797 2.37 -25.64 35.82
N TRP A 798 2.92 -26.71 35.27
CA TRP A 798 2.25 -28.00 35.13
C TRP A 798 3.19 -29.13 35.54
N THR A 799 2.61 -30.23 36.02
CA THR A 799 3.32 -31.50 36.25
C THR A 799 2.57 -32.63 35.55
N ALA A 800 3.32 -33.60 35.03
CA ALA A 800 2.79 -34.80 34.37
C ALA A 800 3.79 -35.97 34.54
N PRO A 801 3.35 -37.24 34.49
CA PRO A 801 4.25 -38.39 34.55
C PRO A 801 5.09 -38.51 33.28
N LEU A 802 6.27 -39.17 33.35
CA LEU A 802 7.21 -39.31 32.22
C LEU A 802 6.62 -39.87 30.91
N ASN A 803 5.48 -40.58 30.99
CA ASN A 803 4.76 -41.17 29.86
C ASN A 803 3.58 -40.30 29.37
N HIS A 804 3.56 -39.01 29.71
CA HIS A 804 2.53 -38.08 29.23
C HIS A 804 2.55 -37.94 27.70
N GLY A 805 1.46 -37.41 27.14
CA GLY A 805 1.22 -37.50 25.72
C GLY A 805 2.02 -36.47 24.93
N THR A 806 2.54 -36.88 23.78
CA THR A 806 3.31 -36.01 22.86
C THR A 806 2.51 -34.86 22.25
N LYS A 807 1.21 -34.78 22.54
CA LYS A 807 0.28 -33.72 22.12
C LYS A 807 -0.58 -33.23 23.29
N ASP A 808 -0.03 -33.26 24.50
CA ASP A 808 -0.69 -32.70 25.67
C ASP A 808 -0.71 -31.16 25.55
N TRP A 809 -1.80 -30.54 26.02
CA TRP A 809 -2.05 -29.11 25.83
C TRP A 809 -2.81 -28.51 26.99
N ILE A 810 -2.70 -27.20 27.15
CA ILE A 810 -3.31 -26.44 28.24
C ILE A 810 -4.19 -25.35 27.62
N GLY A 811 -5.42 -25.21 28.12
CA GLY A 811 -6.39 -24.23 27.63
C GLY A 811 -7.04 -23.40 28.74
N ILE A 812 -7.38 -22.14 28.42
CA ILE A 812 -8.08 -21.22 29.34
C ILE A 812 -9.59 -21.21 29.00
N TYR A 813 -10.42 -21.43 30.02
CA TYR A 813 -11.88 -21.52 29.89
C TYR A 813 -12.59 -20.59 30.87
N LYS A 814 -13.77 -20.08 30.49
CA LYS A 814 -14.65 -19.38 31.43
C LYS A 814 -15.36 -20.41 32.31
N MET A 815 -15.40 -20.18 33.63
CA MET A 815 -15.95 -21.11 34.62
C MET A 815 -17.36 -21.62 34.29
N SER A 816 -18.22 -20.77 33.73
CA SER A 816 -19.61 -21.10 33.41
C SER A 816 -19.81 -21.81 32.06
N SER A 817 -18.75 -22.09 31.30
CA SER A 817 -18.86 -22.67 29.95
C SER A 817 -18.91 -24.20 29.93
N ASN A 818 -18.31 -24.89 30.91
CA ASN A 818 -18.24 -26.35 30.93
C ASN A 818 -19.15 -26.95 32.01
N GLN A 819 -19.94 -27.97 31.65
CA GLN A 819 -20.87 -28.63 32.58
C GLN A 819 -20.18 -29.59 33.57
N THR A 820 -18.96 -30.05 33.28
CA THR A 820 -18.20 -30.97 34.14
C THR A 820 -16.72 -30.59 34.20
N HIS A 821 -16.03 -31.02 35.24
CA HIS A 821 -14.57 -30.90 35.37
C HIS A 821 -13.79 -32.07 34.74
N LYS A 822 -14.46 -33.14 34.28
CA LYS A 822 -13.81 -34.31 33.68
C LYS A 822 -13.55 -34.17 32.19
N VAL A 823 -14.41 -33.43 31.50
CA VAL A 823 -14.37 -33.25 30.04
C VAL A 823 -14.65 -31.79 29.71
N THR A 824 -13.94 -31.27 28.72
CA THR A 824 -14.22 -29.96 28.12
C THR A 824 -15.18 -30.12 26.94
N ASN A 825 -16.33 -29.45 27.02
CA ASN A 825 -17.39 -29.53 26.00
C ASN A 825 -17.50 -28.25 25.14
N VAL A 826 -16.62 -27.27 25.35
CA VAL A 826 -16.60 -25.98 24.65
C VAL A 826 -15.18 -25.69 24.17
N ALA A 827 -15.04 -25.15 22.96
CA ALA A 827 -13.74 -24.80 22.39
C ALA A 827 -13.04 -23.68 23.18
N SER A 828 -11.70 -23.72 23.27
CA SER A 828 -10.88 -22.67 23.90
C SER A 828 -10.77 -21.38 23.07
N HIS A 829 -11.37 -21.34 21.87
CA HIS A 829 -11.33 -20.18 20.96
C HIS A 829 -9.89 -19.69 20.66
N GLY A 830 -8.97 -20.62 20.45
CA GLY A 830 -7.54 -20.32 20.16
C GLY A 830 -6.66 -20.10 21.40
N ARG A 831 -7.25 -19.98 22.60
CA ARG A 831 -6.56 -19.78 23.89
C ARG A 831 -6.02 -21.08 24.47
N TYR A 832 -5.13 -21.72 23.72
CA TYR A 832 -4.41 -22.92 24.12
C TYR A 832 -2.97 -22.90 23.64
N LEU A 833 -2.12 -23.63 24.36
CA LEU A 833 -0.72 -23.89 24.06
C LEU A 833 -0.45 -25.39 24.25
N PHE A 834 0.45 -25.96 23.44
CA PHE A 834 0.96 -27.31 23.66
C PHE A 834 2.00 -27.31 24.79
N VAL A 835 2.07 -28.43 25.50
CA VAL A 835 2.99 -28.65 26.63
C VAL A 835 4.43 -28.85 26.13
N ILE A 836 4.60 -29.49 24.97
CA ILE A 836 5.91 -29.79 24.36
C ILE A 836 6.19 -28.82 23.21
N ARG A 837 7.41 -28.25 23.19
CA ARG A 837 7.84 -27.22 22.24
C ARG A 837 8.00 -27.70 20.79
N ASP A 838 8.40 -28.97 20.57
CA ASP A 838 9.14 -29.33 19.33
C ASP A 838 8.64 -30.58 18.56
N ARG A 839 7.42 -31.09 18.83
CA ARG A 839 6.86 -32.28 18.12
C ARG A 839 5.58 -32.06 17.31
N GLY A 840 5.19 -30.81 17.09
CA GLY A 840 4.12 -30.47 16.15
C GLY A 840 4.48 -30.60 14.66
N LEU A 841 5.74 -30.91 14.32
CA LEU A 841 6.30 -30.69 12.98
C LEU A 841 6.95 -31.90 12.28
N GLU A 842 7.07 -33.06 12.92
CA GLU A 842 7.59 -34.27 12.26
C GLU A 842 6.51 -35.31 11.93
N GLY A 843 6.24 -35.47 10.63
CA GLY A 843 5.68 -36.70 10.05
C GLY A 843 4.20 -37.01 10.30
N GLY A 844 3.30 -36.40 9.51
CA GLY A 844 1.89 -36.82 9.50
C GLY A 844 1.04 -36.04 8.50
N GLN A 845 0.78 -36.64 7.34
CA GLN A 845 -0.01 -36.04 6.27
C GLN A 845 -1.51 -36.28 6.50
N ASP A 846 -2.28 -35.21 6.76
CA ASP A 846 -3.75 -35.25 6.75
C ASP A 846 -4.30 -34.12 5.86
N PRO A 847 -4.63 -34.39 4.58
CA PRO A 847 -4.96 -33.37 3.60
C PRO A 847 -6.44 -32.98 3.67
N GLY A 848 -6.84 -32.15 4.64
CA GLY A 848 -8.25 -31.77 4.75
C GLY A 848 -8.66 -30.71 5.79
N LEU A 849 -7.74 -30.09 6.53
CA LEU A 849 -8.06 -29.02 7.48
C LEU A 849 -7.28 -27.75 7.14
N ASP A 850 -8.01 -26.65 6.94
CA ASP A 850 -7.47 -25.36 6.52
C ASP A 850 -6.45 -24.82 7.54
N GLY A 851 -5.31 -24.33 7.02
CA GLY A 851 -4.14 -23.96 7.80
C GLY A 851 -4.24 -22.62 8.54
N ASP A 852 -5.23 -22.47 9.43
CA ASP A 852 -5.38 -21.32 10.31
C ASP A 852 -5.10 -21.69 11.79
N HIS A 853 -4.07 -21.05 12.36
CA HIS A 853 -3.86 -20.83 13.80
C HIS A 853 -3.60 -22.03 14.76
N ALA A 854 -3.17 -23.20 14.27
CA ALA A 854 -2.67 -24.26 15.16
C ALA A 854 -1.29 -23.90 15.76
N GLY A 855 -1.24 -23.61 17.07
CA GLY A 855 0.00 -23.44 17.85
C GLY A 855 0.74 -22.10 17.71
N LEU A 856 0.86 -21.52 16.50
CA LEU A 856 1.64 -20.29 16.26
C LEU A 856 0.93 -19.03 16.79
N GLY A 857 1.26 -18.59 17.99
CA GLY A 857 0.83 -17.29 18.56
C GLY A 857 1.61 -16.89 19.80
N ASP A 858 1.28 -15.73 20.37
CA ASP A 858 1.99 -15.06 21.48
C ASP A 858 2.03 -15.85 22.80
N GLY A 859 2.87 -16.87 22.91
CA GLY A 859 3.11 -17.60 24.16
C GLY A 859 4.44 -18.33 24.14
N ASP A 860 5.01 -18.52 25.32
CA ASP A 860 6.29 -19.23 25.50
C ASP A 860 6.09 -20.56 26.23
N VAL A 861 6.98 -21.51 25.96
CA VAL A 861 6.98 -22.86 26.52
C VAL A 861 8.40 -23.17 26.96
N SER A 862 8.60 -23.23 28.27
CA SER A 862 9.87 -23.61 28.88
C SER A 862 10.23 -25.07 28.59
N GLU A 863 11.52 -25.41 28.72
CA GLU A 863 11.99 -26.79 28.59
C GLU A 863 11.51 -27.66 29.75
N GLU A 864 11.31 -28.96 29.49
CA GLU A 864 10.81 -29.91 30.48
C GLU A 864 11.92 -30.32 31.46
N GLU A 865 11.67 -30.18 32.76
CA GLU A 865 12.56 -30.61 33.84
C GLU A 865 12.03 -31.90 34.48
N VAL A 866 12.88 -32.92 34.61
CA VAL A 866 12.53 -34.16 35.32
C VAL A 866 12.92 -34.02 36.80
N VAL A 867 11.92 -34.13 37.68
CA VAL A 867 12.05 -33.93 39.12
C VAL A 867 11.61 -35.22 39.84
N TRP A 868 12.35 -35.59 40.88
CA TRP A 868 11.99 -36.70 41.77
C TRP A 868 11.07 -36.21 42.89
N VAL A 869 9.87 -36.77 42.99
CA VAL A 869 8.91 -36.49 44.07
C VAL A 869 8.33 -37.82 44.56
N ASP A 870 8.35 -38.06 45.88
CA ASP A 870 7.80 -39.26 46.53
C ASP A 870 8.22 -40.60 45.86
N GLU A 871 9.52 -40.75 45.60
CA GLU A 871 10.15 -41.91 44.94
C GLU A 871 9.71 -42.16 43.48
N GLN A 872 9.05 -41.19 42.83
CA GLN A 872 8.64 -41.25 41.43
C GLN A 872 9.30 -40.13 40.59
N GLU A 873 9.62 -40.44 39.33
CA GLU A 873 10.08 -39.47 38.33
C GLU A 873 8.87 -38.78 37.67
N ILE A 874 8.78 -37.45 37.78
CA ILE A 874 7.74 -36.64 37.13
C ILE A 874 8.36 -35.52 36.28
N CYS A 875 7.71 -35.19 35.16
CA CYS A 875 8.05 -34.03 34.35
C CYS A 875 7.34 -32.78 34.90
N ARG A 876 8.06 -31.65 34.95
CA ARG A 876 7.52 -30.32 35.23
C ARG A 876 7.90 -29.37 34.11
N GLY A 877 7.02 -28.41 33.83
CA GLY A 877 7.34 -27.25 33.01
C GLY A 877 6.43 -26.06 33.31
N GLN A 878 6.66 -24.98 32.58
CA GLN A 878 5.81 -23.78 32.51
C GLN A 878 5.40 -23.47 31.07
N VAL A 879 4.17 -22.98 30.92
CA VAL A 879 3.68 -22.31 29.70
C VAL A 879 3.22 -20.89 30.06
N VAL A 880 3.53 -19.92 29.20
CA VAL A 880 3.19 -18.50 29.41
C VAL A 880 2.19 -18.05 28.35
N PHE A 881 0.98 -17.70 28.77
CA PHE A 881 -0.04 -17.13 27.89
C PHE A 881 0.14 -15.60 27.79
N SER A 882 0.25 -15.07 26.58
CA SER A 882 0.26 -13.62 26.32
C SER A 882 -0.59 -13.26 25.09
N GLY A 883 -0.77 -11.97 24.81
CA GLY A 883 -1.41 -11.45 23.59
C GLY A 883 -2.70 -12.15 23.17
N ASP A 884 -2.74 -12.67 21.94
CA ASP A 884 -3.92 -13.35 21.37
C ASP A 884 -4.39 -14.58 22.18
N LYS A 885 -3.49 -15.18 22.97
CA LYS A 885 -3.79 -16.35 23.80
C LYS A 885 -4.53 -16.02 25.10
N LEU A 886 -4.59 -14.74 25.49
CA LEU A 886 -5.27 -14.29 26.72
C LEU A 886 -6.79 -14.00 26.52
N PRO A 887 -7.61 -14.08 27.58
CA PRO A 887 -9.00 -13.64 27.54
C PRO A 887 -9.11 -12.10 27.60
N TRP A 888 -9.32 -11.46 26.45
CA TRP A 888 -9.56 -10.00 26.36
C TRP A 888 -11.01 -9.60 26.74
N PHE A 889 -11.51 -10.10 27.87
CA PHE A 889 -12.77 -9.69 28.52
C PHE A 889 -12.76 -10.07 30.01
N GLN A 890 -13.53 -9.35 30.82
CA GLN A 890 -13.64 -9.61 32.25
C GLN A 890 -14.44 -10.88 32.57
N GLY A 891 -14.11 -11.52 33.68
CA GLY A 891 -14.87 -12.64 34.24
C GLY A 891 -14.00 -13.65 34.99
N THR A 892 -14.62 -14.73 35.46
CA THR A 892 -13.96 -15.84 36.16
C THR A 892 -13.60 -16.96 35.20
N PHE A 893 -12.34 -17.41 35.27
CA PHE A 893 -11.74 -18.41 34.40
C PHE A 893 -11.13 -19.56 35.21
N GLU A 894 -10.89 -20.68 34.54
CA GLU A 894 -10.10 -21.82 35.00
C GLU A 894 -9.16 -22.26 33.87
N VAL A 895 -8.01 -22.81 34.24
CA VAL A 895 -7.08 -23.45 33.29
C VAL A 895 -7.28 -24.96 33.39
N ARG A 896 -7.30 -25.64 32.25
CA ARG A 896 -7.45 -27.11 32.15
C ARG A 896 -6.29 -27.69 31.35
N TYR A 897 -5.75 -28.82 31.82
CA TYR A 897 -4.75 -29.64 31.13
C TYR A 897 -5.46 -30.79 30.41
N HIS A 898 -5.07 -31.03 29.17
CA HIS A 898 -5.67 -31.98 28.25
C HIS A 898 -4.63 -32.94 27.70
N HIS A 899 -4.99 -34.23 27.64
CA HIS A 899 -4.09 -35.27 27.15
C HIS A 899 -4.29 -35.54 25.65
N HIS A 900 -3.18 -35.69 24.94
CA HIS A 900 -3.03 -36.30 23.61
C HIS A 900 -4.02 -35.84 22.53
N ASP A 901 -4.20 -34.52 22.37
CA ASP A 901 -5.14 -33.95 21.39
C ASP A 901 -6.59 -34.49 21.56
N ARG A 902 -7.01 -34.65 22.83
CA ARG A 902 -8.36 -35.00 23.28
C ARG A 902 -8.88 -33.97 24.29
N TYR A 903 -10.16 -34.08 24.64
CA TYR A 903 -10.83 -33.13 25.55
C TYR A 903 -11.05 -33.67 26.98
N ASN A 904 -10.44 -34.81 27.30
CA ASN A 904 -10.36 -35.32 28.67
C ASN A 904 -9.46 -34.39 29.51
N VAL A 905 -9.96 -33.94 30.66
CA VAL A 905 -9.25 -33.03 31.56
C VAL A 905 -8.48 -33.86 32.57
N MET A 906 -7.14 -33.76 32.57
CA MET A 906 -6.27 -34.47 33.51
C MET A 906 -6.12 -33.71 34.83
N ALA A 907 -6.00 -32.39 34.75
CA ALA A 907 -5.91 -31.50 35.90
C ALA A 907 -6.49 -30.12 35.55
N TYR A 908 -6.90 -29.37 36.58
CA TYR A 908 -7.46 -28.02 36.42
C TYR A 908 -7.09 -27.13 37.63
N THR A 909 -7.04 -25.82 37.42
CA THR A 909 -6.74 -24.85 38.49
C THR A 909 -7.97 -24.52 39.32
N THR A 910 -7.77 -23.93 40.50
CA THR A 910 -8.81 -23.14 41.16
C THR A 910 -9.27 -21.99 40.24
N PRO A 911 -10.51 -21.49 40.41
CA PRO A 911 -10.97 -20.32 39.66
C PRO A 911 -10.08 -19.10 39.91
N PHE A 912 -9.95 -18.25 38.91
CA PHE A 912 -9.30 -16.94 38.99
C PHE A 912 -10.11 -15.90 38.23
N GLU A 913 -9.99 -14.62 38.59
CA GLU A 913 -10.78 -13.54 38.01
C GLU A 913 -9.89 -12.59 37.22
N ILE A 914 -10.25 -12.30 35.97
CA ILE A 914 -9.61 -11.25 35.17
C ILE A 914 -10.49 -10.00 35.22
N THR A 915 -9.96 -8.89 35.73
CA THR A 915 -10.68 -7.64 35.91
C THR A 915 -9.92 -6.45 35.31
N LEU A 916 -10.58 -5.30 35.19
CA LEU A 916 -9.96 -4.03 34.87
C LEU A 916 -10.64 -2.96 35.74
N PRO A 917 -9.91 -1.98 36.31
CA PRO A 917 -10.52 -0.96 37.16
C PRO A 917 -11.62 -0.18 36.42
N ASN A 918 -12.79 -0.04 37.06
CA ASN A 918 -13.89 0.78 36.54
C ASN A 918 -13.91 2.14 37.26
N TYR A 919 -13.91 3.22 36.49
CA TYR A 919 -13.94 4.62 36.93
C TYR A 919 -15.22 5.36 36.51
N GLU A 920 -16.25 4.66 36.01
CA GLU A 920 -17.49 5.23 35.50
C GLU A 920 -18.23 6.12 36.53
N ASP A 921 -18.19 5.79 37.82
CA ASP A 921 -18.78 6.61 38.90
C ASP A 921 -17.82 7.69 39.46
N SER A 922 -16.60 7.81 38.94
CA SER A 922 -15.60 8.76 39.47
C SER A 922 -15.99 10.19 39.13
N LYS A 923 -16.11 11.04 40.17
CA LYS A 923 -16.53 12.45 40.05
C LYS A 923 -15.40 13.39 39.64
N GLU A 924 -14.17 13.08 40.02
CA GLU A 924 -12.98 13.86 39.67
C GLU A 924 -12.15 13.06 38.67
N ILE A 925 -12.13 13.51 37.42
CA ILE A 925 -11.38 12.87 36.35
C ILE A 925 -10.61 13.96 35.59
N SER A 926 -9.39 14.25 36.06
CA SER A 926 -8.45 15.10 35.33
C SER A 926 -7.87 14.35 34.13
N VAL A 927 -7.45 15.08 33.08
CA VAL A 927 -6.80 14.49 31.89
C VAL A 927 -5.54 13.71 32.28
N GLY A 928 -4.76 14.22 33.22
CA GLY A 928 -3.56 13.54 33.74
C GLY A 928 -3.87 12.23 34.47
N SER A 929 -4.98 12.20 35.23
CA SER A 929 -5.43 10.99 35.92
C SER A 929 -5.86 9.90 34.93
N ILE A 930 -6.58 10.25 33.86
CA ILE A 930 -6.94 9.29 32.80
C ILE A 930 -5.70 8.77 32.09
N SER A 931 -4.79 9.66 31.69
CA SER A 931 -3.64 9.27 30.86
C SER A 931 -2.67 8.35 31.63
N GLN A 932 -2.50 8.57 32.94
CA GLN A 932 -1.75 7.69 33.83
C GLN A 932 -2.45 6.34 34.09
N ALA A 933 -3.78 6.33 34.24
CA ALA A 933 -4.52 5.07 34.43
C ALA A 933 -4.61 4.23 33.14
N LEU A 934 -4.66 4.87 31.97
CA LEU A 934 -4.78 4.23 30.67
C LEU A 934 -3.45 3.62 30.19
N LEU A 935 -2.31 4.26 30.50
CA LEU A 935 -0.99 3.85 30.00
C LEU A 935 -0.62 2.38 30.32
N PRO A 936 -0.74 1.86 31.56
CA PRO A 936 -0.46 0.45 31.86
C PRO A 936 -1.34 -0.54 31.11
N TYR A 937 -2.60 -0.18 30.85
CA TYR A 937 -3.50 -1.03 30.06
C TYR A 937 -3.11 -1.04 28.57
N VAL A 938 -2.75 0.11 28.02
CA VAL A 938 -2.25 0.20 26.64
C VAL A 938 -0.95 -0.59 26.47
N GLN A 939 0.01 -0.49 27.40
CA GLN A 939 1.24 -1.29 27.38
C GLN A 939 0.95 -2.80 27.30
N ARG A 940 -0.02 -3.30 28.07
CA ARG A 940 -0.47 -4.71 27.96
C ARG A 940 -1.15 -5.03 26.62
N CYS A 941 -1.83 -4.08 25.98
CA CYS A 941 -2.38 -4.28 24.63
C CYS A 941 -1.28 -4.51 23.57
N PHE A 942 -0.07 -3.99 23.81
CA PHE A 942 1.16 -4.23 23.04
C PHE A 942 1.98 -5.43 23.57
N ASN A 943 1.37 -6.34 24.35
CA ASN A 943 2.05 -7.51 24.96
C ASN A 943 3.24 -7.16 25.89
N GLU A 944 3.38 -5.89 26.29
CA GLU A 944 4.55 -5.33 26.97
C GLU A 944 5.85 -5.52 26.15
N ASP A 945 5.76 -5.55 24.81
CA ASP A 945 6.92 -5.55 23.92
C ASP A 945 7.67 -4.22 24.03
N GLU A 946 8.90 -4.27 24.55
CA GLU A 946 9.72 -3.09 24.79
C GLU A 946 9.93 -2.24 23.52
N ASP A 947 9.95 -2.83 22.33
CA ASP A 947 10.23 -2.09 21.09
C ASP A 947 9.01 -1.36 20.51
N THR A 948 7.78 -1.76 20.85
CA THR A 948 6.54 -1.17 20.31
C THR A 948 5.64 -0.49 21.34
N MET A 949 5.72 -0.85 22.63
CA MET A 949 4.86 -0.26 23.66
C MET A 949 5.23 1.21 23.97
N PRO A 950 4.25 2.09 24.28
CA PRO A 950 4.52 3.44 24.74
C PRO A 950 5.07 3.44 26.17
N CYS A 951 6.19 4.12 26.40
CA CYS A 951 6.80 4.30 27.72
C CYS A 951 6.16 5.46 28.50
N THR A 952 5.71 6.50 27.80
CA THR A 952 5.06 7.68 28.41
C THR A 952 3.69 7.96 27.78
N ALA A 953 2.84 8.72 28.48
CA ALA A 953 1.47 8.95 28.04
C ALA A 953 1.34 9.88 26.82
N ASP A 954 2.34 10.74 26.58
CA ASP A 954 2.48 11.61 25.43
C ASP A 954 3.13 10.93 24.21
N GLU A 955 3.81 9.80 24.42
CA GLU A 955 4.45 9.04 23.34
C GLU A 955 3.42 8.51 22.33
N LYS A 956 3.78 8.59 21.05
CA LYS A 956 2.90 8.14 19.97
C LYS A 956 3.02 6.64 19.77
N PHE A 957 1.87 6.00 19.68
CA PHE A 957 1.75 4.57 19.40
C PHE A 957 2.42 4.19 18.07
N ILE A 958 3.21 3.12 18.07
CA ILE A 958 3.93 2.62 16.91
C ILE A 958 3.31 1.28 16.49
N MET A 959 3.22 1.01 15.18
CA MET A 959 2.75 -0.27 14.62
C MET A 959 1.38 -0.79 15.15
N ILE A 960 0.42 0.11 15.41
CA ILE A 960 -0.97 -0.31 15.74
C ILE A 960 -1.55 -1.14 14.59
N ASN A 961 -2.00 -2.34 14.92
CA ASN A 961 -2.91 -3.13 14.10
C ASN A 961 -4.38 -2.96 14.57
N GLN A 962 -5.33 -3.45 13.77
CA GLN A 962 -6.76 -3.33 14.10
C GLN A 962 -7.14 -4.04 15.42
N GLN A 963 -6.46 -5.14 15.77
CA GLN A 963 -6.74 -5.92 16.98
C GLN A 963 -6.31 -5.15 18.25
N ILE A 964 -5.12 -4.54 18.25
CA ILE A 964 -4.62 -3.69 19.34
C ILE A 964 -5.55 -2.49 19.54
N ALA A 965 -5.96 -1.82 18.45
CA ALA A 965 -6.91 -0.71 18.52
C ALA A 965 -8.26 -1.14 19.14
N GLN A 966 -8.78 -2.32 18.76
CA GLN A 966 -10.00 -2.88 19.34
C GLN A 966 -9.84 -3.23 20.83
N ARG A 967 -8.69 -3.77 21.27
CA ARG A 967 -8.38 -4.01 22.69
C ARG A 967 -8.39 -2.71 23.49
N ILE A 968 -7.72 -1.67 22.97
CA ILE A 968 -7.62 -0.36 23.63
C ILE A 968 -9.03 0.23 23.83
N VAL A 969 -9.84 0.31 22.77
CA VAL A 969 -11.23 0.78 22.85
C VAL A 969 -12.08 -0.04 23.81
N LYS A 970 -11.97 -1.37 23.77
CA LYS A 970 -12.73 -2.25 24.69
C LYS A 970 -12.36 -2.00 26.15
N GLY A 971 -11.09 -1.71 26.45
CA GLY A 971 -10.67 -1.29 27.78
C GLY A 971 -11.21 0.07 28.17
N ILE A 972 -11.20 1.06 27.27
CA ILE A 972 -11.79 2.39 27.51
C ILE A 972 -13.29 2.27 27.87
N HIS A 973 -14.03 1.41 27.18
CA HIS A 973 -15.42 1.11 27.51
C HIS A 973 -15.57 0.48 28.90
N LEU A 974 -14.75 -0.52 29.24
CA LEU A 974 -14.75 -1.17 30.56
C LEU A 974 -14.26 -0.27 31.71
N MET A 975 -13.40 0.72 31.43
CA MET A 975 -12.82 1.63 32.43
C MET A 975 -13.65 2.89 32.65
N TYR A 976 -14.37 3.39 31.64
CA TYR A 976 -15.02 4.72 31.68
C TYR A 976 -16.46 4.74 31.17
N GLY A 977 -17.03 3.59 30.79
CA GLY A 977 -18.37 3.47 30.20
C GLY A 977 -18.50 3.97 28.76
N ILE A 978 -17.42 4.47 28.15
CA ILE A 978 -17.48 5.14 26.83
C ILE A 978 -17.14 4.16 25.71
N GLU A 979 -18.10 3.95 24.80
CA GLU A 979 -17.90 3.24 23.55
C GLU A 979 -17.31 4.18 22.48
N PHE A 980 -16.14 3.84 21.95
CA PHE A 980 -15.54 4.48 20.77
C PHE A 980 -15.46 3.48 19.60
N ALA A 981 -15.23 3.98 18.39
CA ALA A 981 -14.82 3.15 17.26
C ALA A 981 -13.30 2.90 17.33
N TRP A 982 -12.82 1.73 16.89
CA TRP A 982 -11.39 1.38 16.98
C TRP A 982 -10.49 2.35 16.19
N GLU A 983 -11.03 2.96 15.12
CA GLU A 983 -10.36 3.99 14.32
C GLU A 983 -9.98 5.23 15.14
N VAL A 984 -10.67 5.51 16.26
CA VAL A 984 -10.35 6.64 17.16
C VAL A 984 -8.94 6.52 17.73
N VAL A 985 -8.48 5.29 18.04
CA VAL A 985 -7.13 5.04 18.56
C VAL A 985 -6.07 5.34 17.49
N ALA A 986 -6.37 5.06 16.22
CA ALA A 986 -5.51 5.38 15.08
C ALA A 986 -5.53 6.88 14.70
N VAL A 987 -6.48 7.66 15.23
CA VAL A 987 -6.58 9.11 15.06
C VAL A 987 -5.86 9.85 16.19
N ASP A 988 -6.11 9.46 17.44
CA ASP A 988 -5.56 10.13 18.62
C ASP A 988 -4.09 9.77 18.88
N MET A 989 -3.68 8.55 18.52
CA MET A 989 -2.29 8.08 18.47
C MET A 989 -1.46 8.19 19.76
N SER A 990 -1.97 8.67 20.89
CA SER A 990 -1.32 8.60 22.21
C SER A 990 -2.33 8.52 23.37
N CYS A 991 -1.88 8.06 24.54
CA CYS A 991 -2.70 7.98 25.75
C CYS A 991 -3.21 9.35 26.20
N LEU A 992 -2.44 10.42 25.98
CA LEU A 992 -2.80 11.80 26.33
C LEU A 992 -3.96 12.33 25.48
N HIS A 993 -3.95 12.09 24.16
CA HIS A 993 -5.06 12.51 23.29
C HIS A 993 -6.32 11.68 23.54
N LEU A 994 -6.18 10.36 23.75
CA LEU A 994 -7.28 9.52 24.20
C LEU A 994 -7.85 10.02 25.54
N ALA A 995 -7.01 10.40 26.50
CA ALA A 995 -7.44 10.98 27.77
C ALA A 995 -8.22 12.29 27.60
N LEU A 996 -7.75 13.21 26.75
CA LEU A 996 -8.49 14.43 26.39
C LEU A 996 -9.85 14.10 25.78
N ARG A 997 -9.94 13.09 24.91
CA ARG A 997 -11.20 12.66 24.30
C ARG A 997 -12.14 11.99 25.31
N ILE A 998 -11.63 11.14 26.20
CA ILE A 998 -12.40 10.49 27.27
C ILE A 998 -12.96 11.55 28.23
N ALA A 999 -12.15 12.50 28.69
CA ALA A 999 -12.60 13.61 29.54
C ALA A 999 -13.71 14.45 28.86
N THR A 1000 -13.52 14.75 27.58
CA THR A 1000 -14.49 15.51 26.77
C THR A 1000 -15.79 14.72 26.58
N ALA A 1001 -15.71 13.44 26.27
CA ALA A 1001 -16.86 12.55 26.12
C ALA A 1001 -17.62 12.37 27.44
N ARG A 1002 -16.92 12.17 28.57
CA ARG A 1002 -17.51 12.16 29.92
C ARG A 1002 -18.33 13.43 30.20
N ARG A 1003 -17.77 14.61 29.89
CA ARG A 1003 -18.46 15.89 30.07
C ARG A 1003 -19.67 16.05 29.13
N ALA A 1004 -19.57 15.57 27.89
CA ALA A 1004 -20.65 15.67 26.89
C ALA A 1004 -21.78 14.65 27.09
N LEU A 1005 -21.50 13.49 27.69
CA LEU A 1005 -22.45 12.42 27.99
C LEU A 1005 -23.02 12.48 29.42
N ALA A 1006 -22.53 13.41 30.26
CA ALA A 1006 -23.06 13.63 31.59
C ALA A 1006 -24.55 14.03 31.51
N PRO A 1007 -25.44 13.43 32.32
CA PRO A 1007 -26.86 13.78 32.29
C PRO A 1007 -27.06 15.24 32.70
N PHE A 1008 -27.98 15.93 32.03
CA PHE A 1008 -28.36 17.30 32.38
C PHE A 1008 -28.87 17.33 33.83
N THR A 1009 -28.08 17.90 34.74
CA THR A 1009 -28.47 18.05 36.14
C THR A 1009 -29.59 19.09 36.24
N ALA A 1010 -30.82 18.65 36.49
CA ALA A 1010 -31.89 19.54 36.88
C ALA A 1010 -31.52 20.20 38.23
N SER A 1011 -31.16 21.48 38.19
CA SER A 1011 -30.89 22.32 39.35
C SER A 1011 -32.17 22.53 40.14
N THR A 1012 -32.50 21.52 40.96
CA THR A 1012 -33.64 21.57 41.87
C THR A 1012 -33.27 22.50 43.03
N PRO A 1013 -33.91 23.66 43.19
CA PRO A 1013 -33.60 24.55 44.31
C PRO A 1013 -33.99 23.86 45.60
N SER A 1014 -33.01 23.59 46.46
CA SER A 1014 -33.22 22.97 47.76
C SER A 1014 -33.99 23.94 48.66
N LEU A 1015 -35.29 23.70 48.83
CA LEU A 1015 -36.08 24.29 49.92
C LEU A 1015 -35.57 23.73 51.26
N SER A 1016 -34.66 24.47 51.89
CA SER A 1016 -34.27 24.25 53.28
C SER A 1016 -35.43 24.62 54.21
N PRO A 1017 -35.88 23.73 55.11
CA PRO A 1017 -36.98 24.02 56.02
C PRO A 1017 -36.48 24.74 57.28
N ASP A 1018 -35.95 25.96 57.13
CA ASP A 1018 -35.80 26.93 58.22
C ASP A 1018 -35.73 28.35 57.64
N GLY A 1019 -36.35 29.30 58.35
CA GLY A 1019 -36.67 30.63 57.80
C GLY A 1019 -35.53 31.65 57.80
N HIS A 1020 -35.71 32.69 56.97
CA HIS A 1020 -34.89 33.90 56.86
C HIS A 1020 -33.54 33.80 56.14
N SER A 1021 -33.60 33.58 54.82
CA SER A 1021 -32.69 34.25 53.88
C SER A 1021 -33.35 35.54 53.33
N PRO A 1022 -32.61 36.66 53.17
CA PRO A 1022 -33.17 37.89 52.60
C PRO A 1022 -33.59 37.69 51.12
N PRO A 1023 -34.47 38.54 50.56
CA PRO A 1023 -34.86 38.44 49.17
C PRO A 1023 -33.62 38.55 48.25
N PRO A 1024 -33.57 37.79 47.14
CA PRO A 1024 -32.43 37.81 46.25
C PRO A 1024 -32.24 39.22 45.68
N GLN A 1025 -31.04 39.78 45.84
CA GLN A 1025 -30.61 40.93 45.06
C GLN A 1025 -30.53 40.50 43.60
N PHE A 1026 -31.53 40.89 42.81
CA PHE A 1026 -31.40 40.85 41.37
C PHE A 1026 -30.24 41.78 40.97
N LEU A 1027 -29.38 41.29 40.08
CA LEU A 1027 -28.44 42.15 39.37
C LEU A 1027 -29.25 43.23 38.62
N PRO A 1028 -28.86 44.51 38.71
CA PRO A 1028 -29.57 45.58 38.01
C PRO A 1028 -29.59 45.30 36.51
N THR A 1029 -30.71 45.62 35.86
CA THR A 1029 -30.82 45.45 34.41
C THR A 1029 -29.92 46.45 33.68
N LEU A 1030 -29.60 46.17 32.41
CA LEU A 1030 -28.78 47.05 31.59
C LEU A 1030 -29.34 48.50 31.52
N GLU A 1031 -30.66 48.68 31.59
CA GLU A 1031 -31.31 49.99 31.66
C GLU A 1031 -30.99 50.76 32.97
N GLU A 1032 -30.84 50.07 34.11
CA GLU A 1032 -30.45 50.70 35.39
C GLU A 1032 -28.96 51.07 35.41
N LEU A 1033 -28.10 50.29 34.74
CA LEU A 1033 -26.69 50.60 34.56
C LEU A 1033 -26.45 51.76 33.58
N GLU A 1034 -27.20 51.82 32.48
CA GLU A 1034 -27.12 52.94 31.52
C GLU A 1034 -27.64 54.25 32.14
N ALA A 1035 -28.70 54.19 32.97
CA ALA A 1035 -29.19 55.35 33.73
C ALA A 1035 -28.15 55.92 34.72
N SER A 1036 -27.26 55.07 35.27
CA SER A 1036 -26.17 55.52 36.15
C SER A 1036 -24.97 56.10 35.41
N SER A 1037 -24.83 55.86 34.11
CA SER A 1037 -23.70 56.33 33.28
C SER A 1037 -23.92 57.69 32.62
N ALA A 1038 -25.17 58.19 32.61
CA ALA A 1038 -25.57 59.43 31.93
C ALA A 1038 -25.41 60.71 32.78
N ALA A 1039 -24.76 60.63 33.95
CA ALA A 1039 -24.64 61.73 34.91
C ALA A 1039 -23.18 62.22 35.08
N VAL A 1040 -22.51 62.57 33.97
CA VAL A 1040 -21.28 63.36 33.98
C VAL A 1040 -21.32 64.43 32.89
N ASP A 1041 -21.78 65.63 33.24
CA ASP A 1041 -21.06 66.87 32.86
C ASP A 1041 -21.52 68.11 33.66
N ALA A 1042 -20.61 69.09 33.76
CA ALA A 1042 -20.80 70.54 34.02
C ALA A 1042 -19.91 71.21 35.12
N THR A 1043 -18.67 71.56 34.73
CA THR A 1043 -18.03 72.90 34.90
C THR A 1043 -17.64 73.54 36.26
N ALA A 1044 -16.44 74.18 36.23
CA ALA A 1044 -15.92 75.35 37.02
C ALA A 1044 -15.23 75.10 38.40
N VAL A 1045 -13.92 75.26 38.66
CA VAL A 1045 -12.90 76.34 38.41
C VAL A 1045 -13.29 77.70 39.05
N PRO A 1046 -12.44 78.47 39.82
CA PRO A 1046 -11.13 78.20 40.48
C PRO A 1046 -10.93 78.78 41.94
N ALA A 1047 -9.69 78.69 42.47
CA ALA A 1047 -9.00 79.60 43.43
C ALA A 1047 -9.34 79.48 44.95
N ALA A 1048 -8.43 79.71 45.94
CA ALA A 1048 -7.00 80.08 45.93
C ALA A 1048 -6.22 79.56 47.18
N VAL A 1049 -4.89 79.48 47.03
CA VAL A 1049 -3.76 79.41 47.99
C VAL A 1049 -4.01 79.69 49.50
N SER A 1050 -3.55 78.78 50.39
CA SER A 1050 -2.52 79.05 51.43
C SER A 1050 -2.10 77.80 52.25
N GLU A 1051 -0.83 77.77 52.67
CA GLU A 1051 -0.21 76.88 53.70
C GLU A 1051 -0.67 77.26 55.13
N PRO A 1052 -0.19 76.65 56.24
CA PRO A 1052 0.63 75.42 56.48
C PRO A 1052 -0.19 74.35 57.27
N GLY A 1053 0.30 73.23 57.83
CA GLY A 1053 1.65 72.64 57.99
C GLY A 1053 1.84 72.06 59.41
N GLU A 1054 2.53 70.92 59.52
CA GLU A 1054 3.06 70.22 60.72
C GLU A 1054 2.19 69.32 61.64
N GLN A 1055 2.56 68.02 61.58
CA GLN A 1055 2.97 67.11 62.68
C GLN A 1055 2.04 66.75 63.86
N GLN A 1056 1.61 65.47 63.90
CA GLN A 1056 1.95 64.45 64.92
C GLN A 1056 1.48 63.07 64.39
N LYS A 1057 2.32 62.03 64.28
CA LYS A 1057 2.72 61.05 65.31
C LYS A 1057 1.55 60.40 66.06
N SER A 1058 1.33 59.11 65.75
CA SER A 1058 1.27 57.96 66.68
C SER A 1058 0.19 57.97 67.79
N ASP A 1059 -0.25 56.87 68.43
CA ASP A 1059 0.14 55.46 68.48
C ASP A 1059 -1.10 54.59 68.80
N VAL A 1060 -1.05 53.30 68.42
CA VAL A 1060 -1.50 52.10 69.17
C VAL A 1060 -2.93 51.99 69.78
N ALA A 1061 -3.56 50.84 69.47
CA ALA A 1061 -4.62 50.12 70.19
C ALA A 1061 -6.09 50.59 70.11
N LYS A 1062 -6.83 49.98 69.17
CA LYS A 1062 -7.64 48.79 69.48
C LYS A 1062 -7.92 47.93 68.25
#